data_AF-A0A965RL62-F1
#
_entry.id   AF-A0A965RL62-F1
#
_cell.length_a   1.000
_cell.length_b   1.000
_cell.length_c   1.000
_cell.angle_alpha   90.00
_cell.angle_beta   90.00
_cell.angle_gamma   90.00
#
_symmetry.space_group_name_H-M   'P 1'
#
loop_
_entity.id
_entity.type
_entity.pdbx_description
1 polymer ?
#
loop_
_entity_poly.entity_id
_entity_poly.type
_entity_poly.pdbx_seq_one_letter_code
_entity_poly.pdbx_strand_id
1 'polypeptide(L)'
;MTASIAPLLAPLSTLKGVGASLTTRLKHLLGGETVWDVLCHVPTTVVQREYRPHLKGAEAGTMVTLPVQVNEHDAPTRRVGRRPYRIHCLCGDDDVTLSFFNWHGDYLAKKFPVGARLLISGRLEKYDEGWQITHPDEVQPWRDEKSGPSTEVVYPLALNLTSKQVRYIIQLALPRVPDVPEWLDAAFIARQQWPTWRQALRDMHHPQSPDDCLPTSSARQRLAYDELLASQLALQLIRKAASKRKGEPKPASGFLTQKLLATLPFQLTDGQQSVWAEISRDMSSPYCMARLLQGDVGSGKTILALLAMLQAAENGKQAALLAPTEILARQHAATLNRFLSPLNMRVELLLGGQRAKGQKAVMAALATGACRLVVGTHALLTQKVDFDDLGLAVIDEQHRFGVEQRMKLASKGRDVDLLVMTATPIPRTLAMAVYGDMDISRLTEKPAGRQPITTRVMEMTKYDDLVAGLARQMALGAQIYWVCPQIGETDESDLAAATMRAEKLQEVLGKHKVGLVHGQQKAHVREATMQSFVLGHLPVLVATTVIEVGVHVPAATVMVIEHAERFGLAQLHQLRGRVGRGEKNSSCILLYHGRLSPTAQARLSMMRDTHDGFLIAEEDLRLRGAGEFLGTRQSGLPPMRFVDFNLHAELLRLAHTEAKMIVEKDENLTSARGILLRNLLILFNKNMEAKFYRH
;
A
#
# COMPACT_ATOMS: atom_id res chain seq x y z
N MET A 1 -20.92 -21.71 15.67
CA MET A 1 -21.41 -22.49 14.52
C MET A 1 -20.43 -22.39 13.35
N THR A 2 -19.22 -22.91 13.55
CA THR A 2 -18.21 -23.18 12.51
C THR A 2 -18.55 -24.41 11.68
N ALA A 3 -19.55 -25.20 12.09
CA ALA A 3 -19.87 -26.50 11.51
C ALA A 3 -20.24 -26.45 10.02
N SER A 4 -20.91 -25.39 9.55
CA SER A 4 -21.33 -25.30 8.15
C SER A 4 -20.18 -25.07 7.17
N ILE A 5 -19.11 -24.38 7.58
CA ILE A 5 -17.92 -24.11 6.75
C ILE A 5 -16.70 -24.98 7.14
N ALA A 6 -16.82 -25.84 8.15
CA ALA A 6 -15.75 -26.71 8.62
C ALA A 6 -15.04 -27.52 7.52
N PRO A 7 -15.73 -28.03 6.46
CA PRO A 7 -15.06 -28.72 5.36
C PRO A 7 -14.03 -27.87 4.62
N LEU A 8 -14.20 -26.54 4.60
CA LEU A 8 -13.30 -25.60 3.93
C LEU A 8 -12.08 -25.25 4.78
N LEU A 9 -12.21 -25.30 6.10
CA LEU A 9 -11.12 -25.03 7.04
C LEU A 9 -10.25 -26.28 7.29
N ALA A 10 -10.63 -27.43 6.71
CA ALA A 10 -9.88 -28.67 6.84
C ALA A 10 -8.46 -28.54 6.23
N PRO A 11 -7.43 -29.14 6.85
CA PRO A 11 -6.09 -29.14 6.29
C PRO A 11 -6.01 -29.82 4.91
N LEU A 12 -5.06 -29.38 4.07
CA LEU A 12 -4.84 -29.97 2.74
C LEU A 12 -4.52 -31.47 2.76
N SER A 13 -3.93 -31.97 3.85
CA SER A 13 -3.66 -33.40 4.04
C SER A 13 -4.92 -34.27 4.06
N THR A 14 -6.11 -33.68 4.22
CA THR A 14 -7.40 -34.37 4.15
C THR A 14 -7.87 -34.64 2.71
N LEU A 15 -7.21 -34.03 1.71
CA LEU A 15 -7.46 -34.30 0.30
C LEU A 15 -6.70 -35.56 -0.13
N LYS A 16 -7.41 -36.48 -0.79
CA LYS A 16 -6.85 -37.76 -1.25
C LYS A 16 -5.69 -37.51 -2.22
N GLY A 17 -4.52 -38.09 -1.95
CA GLY A 17 -3.33 -37.92 -2.79
C GLY A 17 -2.46 -36.70 -2.45
N VAL A 18 -2.80 -35.93 -1.41
CA VAL A 18 -1.98 -34.81 -0.92
C VAL A 18 -1.17 -35.24 0.31
N GLY A 19 0.05 -35.71 0.07
CA GLY A 19 1.03 -36.05 1.12
C GLY A 19 1.85 -34.85 1.61
N ALA A 20 2.63 -35.02 2.69
CA ALA A 20 3.37 -33.94 3.37
C ALA A 20 4.29 -33.11 2.44
N SER A 21 4.96 -33.75 1.49
CA SER A 21 5.81 -33.06 0.49
C SER A 21 5.01 -32.18 -0.47
N LEU A 22 3.78 -32.60 -0.82
CA LEU A 22 2.90 -31.80 -1.68
C LEU A 22 2.27 -30.65 -0.89
N THR A 23 1.85 -30.89 0.35
CA THR A 23 1.33 -29.86 1.26
C THR A 23 2.31 -28.70 1.44
N THR A 24 3.60 -29.00 1.65
CA THR A 24 4.63 -27.95 1.83
C THR A 24 4.77 -27.06 0.58
N ARG A 25 4.73 -27.66 -0.62
CA ARG A 25 4.80 -26.91 -1.88
C ARG A 25 3.53 -26.09 -2.14
N LEU A 26 2.36 -26.67 -1.85
CA LEU A 26 1.08 -25.97 -1.97
C LEU A 26 0.98 -24.80 -1.00
N LYS A 27 1.47 -24.96 0.23
CA LYS A 27 1.52 -23.87 1.20
C LYS A 27 2.24 -22.63 0.66
N HIS A 28 3.36 -22.84 -0.01
CA HIS A 28 4.12 -21.74 -0.60
C HIS A 28 3.42 -21.13 -1.83
N LEU A 29 2.70 -21.93 -2.62
CA LEU A 29 1.92 -21.42 -3.74
C LEU A 29 0.71 -20.60 -3.28
N LEU A 30 -0.02 -21.11 -2.28
CA LEU A 30 -1.34 -20.60 -1.87
C LEU A 30 -1.26 -19.59 -0.71
N GLY A 31 -0.15 -19.57 0.03
CA GLY A 31 0.00 -18.81 1.27
C GLY A 31 -0.79 -19.38 2.45
N GLY A 32 -1.27 -20.63 2.38
CA GLY A 32 -2.10 -21.28 3.40
C GLY A 32 -2.17 -22.80 3.29
N GLU A 33 -2.79 -23.47 4.26
CA GLU A 33 -2.80 -24.93 4.41
C GLU A 33 -4.23 -25.54 4.48
N THR A 34 -5.25 -24.80 4.07
CA THR A 34 -6.66 -25.24 4.13
C THR A 34 -7.27 -25.49 2.75
N VAL A 35 -8.36 -26.26 2.70
CA VAL A 35 -9.16 -26.44 1.48
C VAL A 35 -9.64 -25.10 0.91
N TRP A 36 -9.97 -24.13 1.76
CA TRP A 36 -10.31 -22.77 1.36
C TRP A 36 -9.17 -22.06 0.61
N ASP A 37 -7.93 -22.26 1.04
CA ASP A 37 -6.76 -21.66 0.37
C ASP A 37 -6.58 -22.17 -1.06
N VAL A 38 -6.88 -23.45 -1.31
CA VAL A 38 -6.92 -24.02 -2.67
C VAL A 38 -8.02 -23.39 -3.51
N LEU A 39 -9.22 -23.22 -2.94
CA LEU A 39 -10.36 -22.63 -3.64
C LEU A 39 -10.19 -21.12 -3.86
N CYS A 40 -9.30 -20.46 -3.14
CA CYS A 40 -8.91 -19.09 -3.44
C CYS A 40 -7.81 -18.98 -4.50
N HIS A 41 -7.32 -20.11 -5.03
CA HIS A 41 -6.32 -20.09 -6.10
C HIS A 41 -6.96 -19.76 -7.43
N VAL A 42 -6.91 -18.48 -7.76
CA VAL A 42 -7.61 -17.91 -8.91
C VAL A 42 -6.96 -18.31 -10.24
N PRO A 43 -7.73 -18.74 -11.26
CA PRO A 43 -7.18 -19.00 -12.58
C PRO A 43 -6.82 -17.73 -13.34
N THR A 44 -5.79 -17.83 -14.17
CA THR A 44 -5.29 -16.71 -15.00
C THR A 44 -6.03 -16.64 -16.34
N THR A 45 -6.26 -17.78 -16.96
CA THR A 45 -6.91 -17.88 -18.28
C THR A 45 -7.39 -19.31 -18.51
N VAL A 46 -8.03 -19.54 -19.64
CA VAL A 46 -8.30 -20.87 -20.20
C VAL A 46 -7.55 -21.08 -21.49
N VAL A 47 -7.22 -22.34 -21.77
CA VAL A 47 -6.78 -22.82 -23.07
C VAL A 47 -7.90 -23.66 -23.63
N GLN A 48 -8.57 -23.17 -24.66
CA GLN A 48 -9.56 -23.92 -25.41
C GLN A 48 -8.83 -24.75 -26.46
N ARG A 49 -8.98 -26.07 -26.39
CA ARG A 49 -8.44 -26.97 -27.41
C ARG A 49 -9.56 -27.50 -28.27
N GLU A 50 -9.47 -27.25 -29.56
CA GLU A 50 -10.41 -27.78 -30.52
C GLU A 50 -10.05 -29.22 -30.88
N TYR A 51 -11.00 -30.15 -30.71
CA TYR A 51 -10.80 -31.51 -31.18
C TYR A 51 -10.96 -31.55 -32.69
N ARG A 52 -9.92 -32.00 -33.39
CA ARG A 52 -9.88 -32.03 -34.86
C ARG A 52 -9.45 -33.42 -35.31
N PRO A 53 -10.40 -34.27 -35.79
CA PRO A 53 -10.06 -35.59 -36.29
C PRO A 53 -9.40 -35.58 -37.68
N HIS A 54 -9.54 -34.46 -38.39
CA HIS A 54 -8.92 -34.16 -39.67
C HIS A 54 -8.46 -32.69 -39.68
N LEU A 55 -7.48 -32.35 -40.52
CA LEU A 55 -6.93 -30.99 -40.64
C LEU A 55 -7.60 -30.17 -41.75
N LYS A 56 -8.59 -30.73 -42.44
CA LYS A 56 -9.42 -30.00 -43.40
C LYS A 56 -10.14 -28.82 -42.71
N GLY A 57 -9.84 -27.60 -43.17
CA GLY A 57 -10.39 -26.37 -42.60
C GLY A 57 -9.85 -26.01 -41.21
N ALA A 58 -8.67 -26.53 -40.83
CA ALA A 58 -7.95 -26.08 -39.64
C ALA A 58 -7.27 -24.73 -39.90
N GLU A 59 -7.20 -23.89 -38.86
CA GLU A 59 -6.53 -22.58 -38.91
C GLU A 59 -5.17 -22.63 -38.20
N ALA A 60 -4.14 -22.05 -38.84
CA ALA A 60 -2.83 -21.95 -38.23
C ALA A 60 -2.84 -21.02 -37.02
N GLY A 61 -2.07 -21.37 -36.00
CA GLY A 61 -1.95 -20.67 -34.73
C GLY A 61 -2.96 -21.09 -33.65
N THR A 62 -3.90 -21.98 -33.97
CA THR A 62 -4.92 -22.49 -33.04
C THR A 62 -4.40 -23.62 -32.15
N MET A 63 -4.99 -23.76 -30.96
CA MET A 63 -4.71 -24.88 -30.06
C MET A 63 -5.64 -26.04 -30.40
N VAL A 64 -5.06 -27.17 -30.81
CA VAL A 64 -5.82 -28.33 -31.29
C VAL A 64 -5.48 -29.59 -30.50
N THR A 65 -6.40 -30.54 -30.53
CA THR A 65 -6.22 -31.91 -30.07
C THR A 65 -6.47 -32.84 -31.26
N LEU A 66 -5.43 -33.55 -31.71
CA LEU A 66 -5.44 -34.36 -32.92
C LEU A 66 -5.28 -35.86 -32.59
N PRO A 67 -6.11 -36.75 -33.16
CA PRO A 67 -5.72 -38.14 -33.37
C PRO A 67 -4.52 -38.16 -34.29
N VAL A 68 -3.45 -38.83 -33.91
CA VAL A 68 -2.36 -39.10 -34.85
C VAL A 68 -1.91 -40.55 -34.81
N GLN A 69 -1.50 -41.06 -35.95
CA GLN A 69 -0.75 -42.29 -36.08
C GLN A 69 0.71 -41.95 -36.37
N VAL A 70 1.64 -42.45 -35.55
CA VAL A 70 3.07 -42.20 -35.73
C VAL A 70 3.60 -43.03 -36.89
N ASN A 71 4.17 -42.39 -37.93
CA ASN A 71 4.72 -43.08 -39.10
C ASN A 71 6.22 -43.30 -38.97
N GLU A 72 7.00 -42.23 -38.83
CA GLU A 72 8.45 -42.31 -38.80
C GLU A 72 9.09 -41.19 -37.98
N HIS A 73 10.35 -41.42 -37.61
CA HIS A 73 11.16 -40.47 -36.86
C HIS A 73 12.32 -40.00 -37.75
N ASP A 74 12.38 -38.71 -38.05
CA ASP A 74 13.54 -38.05 -38.69
C ASP A 74 14.42 -37.42 -37.59
N ALA A 75 15.39 -38.22 -37.12
CA ALA A 75 16.33 -37.82 -36.09
C ALA A 75 17.50 -36.99 -36.68
N PRO A 76 18.00 -35.96 -35.97
CA PRO A 76 19.11 -35.15 -36.46
C PRO A 76 20.41 -35.97 -36.63
N THR A 77 21.05 -35.92 -37.80
CA THR A 77 22.36 -36.55 -38.03
C THR A 77 23.49 -35.72 -37.38
N ARG A 78 24.50 -36.39 -36.80
CA ARG A 78 25.62 -35.77 -36.05
C ARG A 78 26.44 -34.70 -36.81
N ARG A 79 26.29 -34.58 -38.14
CA ARG A 79 27.11 -33.69 -39.00
C ARG A 79 26.48 -32.35 -39.35
N VAL A 80 25.17 -32.15 -39.14
CA VAL A 80 24.48 -30.90 -39.47
C VAL A 80 23.93 -30.31 -38.17
N GLY A 81 24.60 -29.28 -37.66
CA GLY A 81 24.24 -28.64 -36.41
C GLY A 81 22.79 -28.12 -36.38
N ARG A 82 22.14 -28.26 -35.22
CA ARG A 82 20.90 -27.57 -34.81
C ARG A 82 19.59 -27.86 -35.58
N ARG A 83 19.48 -28.93 -36.37
CA ARG A 83 18.14 -29.33 -36.91
C ARG A 83 17.26 -29.97 -35.82
N PRO A 84 15.96 -29.64 -35.73
CA PRO A 84 15.05 -30.26 -34.77
C PRO A 84 14.84 -31.75 -35.07
N TYR A 85 14.52 -32.53 -34.04
CA TYR A 85 14.01 -33.89 -34.19
C TYR A 85 12.58 -33.82 -34.68
N ARG A 86 12.27 -34.48 -35.80
CA ARG A 86 10.92 -34.48 -36.38
C ARG A 86 10.31 -35.87 -36.29
N ILE A 87 9.02 -35.92 -35.99
CA ILE A 87 8.22 -37.15 -36.02
C ILE A 87 7.09 -36.90 -37.01
N HIS A 88 7.06 -37.68 -38.08
CA HIS A 88 6.01 -37.60 -39.09
C HIS A 88 4.84 -38.48 -38.66
N CYS A 89 3.66 -37.90 -38.62
CA CYS A 89 2.44 -38.55 -38.19
C CYS A 89 1.30 -38.27 -39.18
N LEU A 90 0.28 -39.11 -39.18
CA LEU A 90 -0.96 -38.91 -39.94
C LEU A 90 -2.12 -38.60 -39.01
N CYS A 91 -2.87 -37.54 -39.31
CA CYS A 91 -4.14 -37.19 -38.68
C CYS A 91 -5.29 -37.47 -39.67
N GLY A 92 -5.89 -38.66 -39.59
CA GLY A 92 -6.75 -39.15 -40.67
C GLY A 92 -5.93 -39.38 -41.94
N ASP A 93 -6.21 -38.59 -42.98
CA ASP A 93 -5.47 -38.62 -44.26
C ASP A 93 -4.47 -37.46 -44.41
N ASP A 94 -4.38 -36.57 -43.41
CA ASP A 94 -3.54 -35.36 -43.46
C ASP A 94 -2.18 -35.59 -42.77
N ASP A 95 -1.09 -35.14 -43.39
CA ASP A 95 0.25 -35.16 -42.79
C ASP A 95 0.42 -34.08 -41.71
N VAL A 96 0.96 -34.48 -40.55
CA VAL A 96 1.34 -33.57 -39.48
C VAL A 96 2.71 -33.93 -38.92
N THR A 97 3.58 -32.93 -38.79
CA THR A 97 4.93 -33.11 -38.25
C THR A 97 5.02 -32.62 -36.81
N LEU A 98 5.57 -33.43 -35.91
CA LEU A 98 5.89 -33.00 -34.54
C LEU A 98 7.36 -32.63 -34.46
N SER A 99 7.67 -31.41 -34.04
CA SER A 99 9.05 -30.91 -33.96
C SER A 99 9.52 -30.72 -32.53
N PHE A 100 10.73 -31.21 -32.23
CA PHE A 100 11.37 -31.09 -30.92
C PHE A 100 12.78 -30.52 -31.04
N PHE A 101 13.06 -29.39 -30.38
CA PHE A 101 14.39 -28.81 -30.24
C PHE A 101 15.07 -29.26 -28.95
N ASN A 102 16.31 -29.76 -29.02
CA ASN A 102 17.14 -30.16 -27.86
C ASN A 102 16.58 -31.30 -26.98
N TRP A 103 15.85 -32.26 -27.54
CA TRP A 103 15.37 -33.46 -26.82
C TRP A 103 16.21 -34.71 -27.11
N HIS A 104 16.32 -35.62 -26.13
CA HIS A 104 16.99 -36.91 -26.30
C HIS A 104 16.13 -37.85 -27.16
N GLY A 105 16.68 -38.34 -28.28
CA GLY A 105 15.98 -39.21 -29.23
C GLY A 105 15.42 -40.49 -28.59
N ASP A 106 16.13 -41.09 -27.63
CA ASP A 106 15.68 -42.31 -26.94
C ASP A 106 14.41 -42.10 -26.11
N TYR A 107 14.22 -40.89 -25.56
CA TYR A 107 13.00 -40.54 -24.84
C TYR A 107 11.82 -40.38 -25.80
N LEU A 108 12.04 -39.72 -26.93
CA LEU A 108 11.01 -39.52 -27.96
C LEU A 108 10.61 -40.84 -28.62
N ALA A 109 11.55 -41.73 -28.94
CA ALA A 109 11.25 -43.05 -29.49
C ALA A 109 10.39 -43.91 -28.56
N LYS A 110 10.59 -43.80 -27.24
CA LYS A 110 9.74 -44.49 -26.24
C LYS A 110 8.37 -43.85 -26.09
N LYS A 111 8.28 -42.52 -26.16
CA LYS A 111 7.03 -41.77 -25.99
C LYS A 111 6.14 -41.79 -27.24
N PHE A 112 6.75 -41.92 -28.42
CA PHE A 112 6.09 -41.97 -29.71
C PHE A 112 6.51 -43.22 -30.50
N PRO A 113 6.09 -44.43 -30.11
CA PRO A 113 6.42 -45.64 -30.86
C PRO A 113 5.86 -45.60 -32.28
N VAL A 114 6.65 -45.99 -33.28
CA VAL A 114 6.19 -46.12 -34.66
C VAL A 114 5.00 -47.07 -34.75
N GLY A 115 3.94 -46.67 -35.47
CA GLY A 115 2.67 -47.38 -35.59
C GLY A 115 1.69 -47.13 -34.44
N ALA A 116 2.07 -46.45 -33.36
CA ALA A 116 1.16 -46.15 -32.27
C ALA A 116 0.14 -45.06 -32.66
N ARG A 117 -1.09 -45.22 -32.17
CA ARG A 117 -2.13 -44.17 -32.23
C ARG A 117 -2.13 -43.37 -30.93
N LEU A 118 -1.98 -42.07 -31.05
CA LEU A 118 -1.84 -41.14 -29.94
C LEU A 118 -2.81 -39.98 -30.12
N LEU A 119 -3.22 -39.39 -29.00
CA LEU A 119 -3.92 -38.11 -28.96
C LEU A 119 -2.91 -37.04 -28.59
N ILE A 120 -2.73 -36.06 -29.47
CA ILE A 120 -1.71 -35.00 -29.33
C ILE A 120 -2.38 -33.65 -29.25
N SER A 121 -2.04 -32.90 -28.20
CA SER A 121 -2.49 -31.54 -28.00
C SER A 121 -1.34 -30.56 -28.16
N GLY A 122 -1.57 -29.46 -28.88
CA GLY A 122 -0.57 -28.41 -29.03
C GLY A 122 -1.01 -27.32 -29.99
N ARG A 123 -0.14 -26.33 -30.19
CA ARG A 123 -0.38 -25.27 -31.15
C ARG A 123 -0.12 -25.78 -32.56
N LEU A 124 -1.15 -25.75 -33.40
CA LEU A 124 -1.04 -26.09 -34.81
C LEU A 124 -0.41 -24.93 -35.56
N GLU A 125 0.73 -25.14 -36.16
CA GLU A 125 1.47 -24.17 -36.95
C GLU A 125 1.56 -24.66 -38.40
N LYS A 126 1.68 -23.72 -39.33
CA LYS A 126 1.96 -24.03 -40.73
C LYS A 126 3.39 -23.60 -41.02
N TYR A 127 4.25 -24.54 -41.37
CA TYR A 127 5.64 -24.28 -41.72
C TYR A 127 5.90 -24.82 -43.13
N ASP A 128 6.31 -23.91 -44.02
CA ASP A 128 6.32 -24.15 -45.48
C ASP A 128 4.91 -24.53 -45.98
N GLU A 129 4.73 -25.70 -46.60
CA GLU A 129 3.42 -26.20 -47.03
C GLU A 129 2.76 -27.21 -46.06
N GLY A 130 3.44 -27.61 -44.98
CA GLY A 130 3.00 -28.68 -44.07
C GLY A 130 2.45 -28.20 -42.73
N TRP A 131 1.59 -29.02 -42.11
CA TRP A 131 1.13 -28.82 -40.73
C TRP A 131 2.15 -29.32 -39.73
N GLN A 132 2.38 -28.54 -38.67
CA GLN A 132 3.36 -28.87 -37.65
C GLN A 132 2.84 -28.53 -36.24
N ILE A 133 3.22 -29.34 -35.25
CA ILE A 133 3.11 -28.98 -33.83
C ILE A 133 4.51 -28.98 -33.22
N THR A 134 4.96 -27.80 -32.80
CA THR A 134 6.24 -27.63 -32.12
C THR A 134 6.06 -27.89 -30.63
N HIS A 135 6.80 -28.86 -30.07
CA HIS A 135 6.68 -29.29 -28.67
C HIS A 135 5.24 -29.49 -28.17
N PRO A 136 4.58 -30.61 -28.51
CA PRO A 136 3.24 -30.90 -28.03
C PRO A 136 3.09 -30.77 -26.50
N ASP A 137 2.02 -30.10 -26.07
CA ASP A 137 1.68 -29.87 -24.67
C ASP A 137 1.33 -31.18 -23.97
N GLU A 138 0.56 -32.03 -24.64
CA GLU A 138 0.04 -33.27 -24.08
C GLU A 138 0.05 -34.39 -25.12
N VAL A 139 0.40 -35.59 -24.65
CA VAL A 139 0.44 -36.81 -25.47
C VAL A 139 -0.18 -37.92 -24.63
N GLN A 140 -1.25 -38.50 -25.13
CA GLN A 140 -1.94 -39.60 -24.47
C GLN A 140 -2.10 -40.80 -25.42
N PRO A 141 -2.12 -42.04 -24.93
CA PRO A 141 -2.56 -43.18 -25.73
C PRO A 141 -3.99 -42.95 -26.19
N TRP A 142 -4.27 -43.21 -27.47
CA TRP A 142 -5.63 -43.18 -27.99
C TRP A 142 -6.46 -44.30 -27.34
N ARG A 143 -7.55 -43.95 -26.65
CA ARG A 143 -8.43 -44.94 -25.98
C ARG A 143 -9.90 -44.90 -26.43
N ASP A 144 -10.43 -43.75 -26.86
CA ASP A 144 -11.79 -43.58 -27.42
C ASP A 144 -11.97 -42.22 -28.13
N GLU A 145 -12.92 -42.12 -29.08
CA GLU A 145 -13.28 -40.91 -29.85
C GLU A 145 -13.97 -39.80 -29.03
N LYS A 146 -14.33 -40.05 -27.76
CA LYS A 146 -15.05 -39.09 -26.90
C LYS A 146 -14.15 -37.98 -26.32
N SER A 147 -13.09 -37.61 -27.03
CA SER A 147 -12.23 -36.49 -26.66
C SER A 147 -12.80 -35.22 -27.29
N GLY A 148 -13.91 -34.71 -26.75
CA GLY A 148 -14.47 -33.44 -27.21
C GLY A 148 -13.53 -32.24 -26.99
N PRO A 149 -13.88 -31.04 -27.47
CA PRO A 149 -13.12 -29.84 -27.16
C PRO A 149 -12.96 -29.72 -25.64
N SER A 150 -11.72 -29.49 -25.19
CA SER A 150 -11.40 -29.41 -23.77
C SER A 150 -10.95 -28.00 -23.44
N THR A 151 -11.70 -27.36 -22.55
CA THR A 151 -11.29 -26.10 -21.93
C THR A 151 -10.42 -26.43 -20.73
N GLU A 152 -9.11 -26.20 -20.86
CA GLU A 152 -8.17 -26.39 -19.77
C GLU A 152 -7.98 -25.08 -19.02
N VAL A 153 -8.28 -25.10 -17.73
CA VAL A 153 -8.08 -23.94 -16.86
C VAL A 153 -6.59 -23.83 -16.48
N VAL A 154 -6.04 -22.64 -16.65
CA VAL A 154 -4.65 -22.31 -16.34
C VAL A 154 -4.58 -21.57 -15.00
N TYR A 155 -3.75 -22.10 -14.11
CA TYR A 155 -3.51 -21.54 -12.77
C TYR A 155 -2.06 -21.09 -12.64
N PRO A 156 -1.77 -20.06 -11.82
CA PRO A 156 -0.39 -19.73 -11.45
C PRO A 156 0.32 -20.93 -10.82
N LEU A 157 1.61 -21.09 -11.12
CA LEU A 157 2.45 -22.20 -10.65
C LEU A 157 3.64 -21.70 -9.84
N ALA A 158 4.13 -22.51 -8.90
CA ALA A 158 5.36 -22.27 -8.13
C ALA A 158 6.03 -23.59 -7.74
N LEU A 159 7.34 -23.56 -7.46
CA LEU A 159 8.12 -24.66 -6.84
C LEU A 159 7.92 -26.05 -7.50
N ASN A 160 8.12 -26.16 -8.81
CA ASN A 160 8.03 -27.42 -9.56
C ASN A 160 6.66 -28.13 -9.43
N LEU A 161 5.57 -27.39 -9.18
CA LEU A 161 4.21 -27.89 -9.32
C LEU A 161 3.80 -27.84 -10.79
N THR A 162 3.18 -28.92 -11.26
CA THR A 162 2.64 -29.00 -12.63
C THR A 162 1.19 -28.52 -12.69
N SER A 163 0.75 -27.98 -13.84
CA SER A 163 -0.65 -27.56 -14.05
C SER A 163 -1.65 -28.69 -13.79
N LYS A 164 -1.29 -29.93 -14.15
CA LYS A 164 -2.11 -31.13 -13.88
C LYS A 164 -2.29 -31.39 -12.38
N GLN A 165 -1.24 -31.22 -11.58
CA GLN A 165 -1.33 -31.38 -10.14
C GLN A 165 -2.24 -30.32 -9.51
N VAL A 166 -2.04 -29.05 -9.86
CA VAL A 166 -2.85 -27.94 -9.32
C VAL A 166 -4.33 -28.12 -9.67
N ARG A 167 -4.65 -28.41 -10.94
CA ARG A 167 -6.03 -28.70 -11.36
C ARG A 167 -6.65 -29.88 -10.61
N TYR A 168 -5.90 -30.97 -10.45
CA TYR A 168 -6.38 -32.15 -9.75
C TYR A 168 -6.75 -31.82 -8.29
N ILE A 169 -5.91 -31.03 -7.61
CA ILE A 169 -6.18 -30.63 -6.22
C ILE A 169 -7.41 -29.73 -6.12
N ILE A 170 -7.58 -28.78 -7.05
CA ILE A 170 -8.78 -27.92 -7.12
C ILE A 170 -10.05 -28.75 -7.37
N GLN A 171 -9.98 -29.74 -8.28
CA GLN A 171 -11.08 -30.67 -8.53
C GLN A 171 -11.45 -31.51 -7.30
N LEU A 172 -10.48 -31.83 -6.43
CA LEU A 172 -10.74 -32.51 -5.16
C LEU A 172 -11.33 -31.56 -4.10
N ALA A 173 -11.00 -30.27 -4.15
CA ALA A 173 -11.46 -29.26 -3.21
C ALA A 173 -12.90 -28.78 -3.52
N LEU A 174 -13.26 -28.61 -4.80
CA LEU A 174 -14.57 -28.10 -5.23
C LEU A 174 -15.78 -28.85 -4.64
N PRO A 175 -15.80 -30.20 -4.57
CA PRO A 175 -16.90 -30.93 -3.94
C PRO A 175 -17.02 -30.71 -2.43
N ARG A 176 -16.00 -30.15 -1.76
CA ARG A 176 -16.04 -29.82 -0.33
C ARG A 176 -16.79 -28.52 -0.04
N VAL A 177 -17.18 -27.75 -1.07
CA VAL A 177 -17.94 -26.50 -0.89
C VAL A 177 -19.34 -26.81 -0.34
N PRO A 178 -19.63 -26.43 0.92
CA PRO A 178 -20.88 -26.76 1.59
C PRO A 178 -22.07 -26.00 1.01
N ASP A 179 -23.28 -26.42 1.38
CA ASP A 179 -24.50 -25.66 1.07
C ASP A 179 -24.74 -24.69 2.21
N VAL A 180 -24.40 -23.43 1.98
CA VAL A 180 -24.57 -22.38 2.98
C VAL A 180 -25.58 -21.38 2.44
N PRO A 181 -26.52 -20.92 3.28
CA PRO A 181 -27.38 -19.81 2.91
C PRO A 181 -26.54 -18.55 2.59
N GLU A 182 -27.08 -17.70 1.72
CA GLU A 182 -26.44 -16.43 1.37
C GLU A 182 -26.35 -15.48 2.58
N TRP A 183 -25.20 -14.83 2.74
CA TRP A 183 -25.01 -13.73 3.70
C TRP A 183 -25.30 -12.34 3.11
N LEU A 184 -25.48 -12.26 1.79
CA LEU A 184 -25.93 -11.05 1.10
C LEU A 184 -27.45 -11.06 0.96
N ASP A 185 -28.03 -9.85 0.92
CA ASP A 185 -29.44 -9.67 0.64
C ASP A 185 -29.77 -10.12 -0.81
N ALA A 186 -30.85 -10.88 -0.98
CA ALA A 186 -31.29 -11.36 -2.28
C ALA A 186 -31.56 -10.21 -3.28
N ALA A 187 -32.07 -9.07 -2.82
CA ALA A 187 -32.28 -7.90 -3.66
C ALA A 187 -30.95 -7.28 -4.14
N PHE A 188 -29.90 -7.37 -3.32
CA PHE A 188 -28.57 -6.90 -3.68
C PHE A 188 -27.90 -7.83 -4.70
N ILE A 189 -27.99 -9.15 -4.49
CA ILE A 189 -27.49 -10.15 -5.45
C ILE A 189 -28.17 -9.96 -6.81
N ALA A 190 -29.50 -9.83 -6.83
CA ALA A 190 -30.28 -9.65 -8.07
C ALA A 190 -29.92 -8.35 -8.81
N ARG A 191 -29.72 -7.24 -8.07
CA ARG A 191 -29.33 -5.95 -8.66
C ARG A 191 -27.95 -6.01 -9.33
N GLN A 192 -27.00 -6.73 -8.73
CA GLN A 192 -25.65 -6.88 -9.28
C GLN A 192 -25.55 -8.01 -10.33
N GLN A 193 -26.63 -8.75 -10.57
CA GLN A 193 -26.66 -9.93 -11.44
C GLN A 193 -25.59 -10.96 -11.07
N TRP A 194 -25.36 -11.13 -9.76
CA TRP A 194 -24.35 -12.06 -9.27
C TRP A 194 -24.90 -13.47 -9.07
N PRO A 195 -24.07 -14.50 -9.29
CA PRO A 195 -24.38 -15.86 -8.86
C PRO A 195 -24.39 -15.96 -7.33
N THR A 196 -24.96 -17.06 -6.82
CA THR A 196 -24.81 -17.46 -5.41
C THR A 196 -23.33 -17.67 -5.09
N TRP A 197 -22.92 -17.54 -3.82
CA TRP A 197 -21.52 -17.71 -3.40
C TRP A 197 -20.94 -19.05 -3.85
N ARG A 198 -21.70 -20.14 -3.65
CA ARG A 198 -21.29 -21.47 -4.10
C ARG A 198 -21.11 -21.52 -5.62
N GLN A 199 -22.04 -20.93 -6.36
CA GLN A 199 -21.98 -20.93 -7.82
C GLN A 199 -20.82 -20.05 -8.32
N ALA A 200 -20.56 -18.91 -7.67
CA ALA A 200 -19.41 -18.05 -7.98
C ALA A 200 -18.07 -18.79 -7.85
N LEU A 201 -17.88 -19.58 -6.78
CA LEU A 201 -16.68 -20.42 -6.63
C LEU A 201 -16.58 -21.48 -7.72
N ARG A 202 -17.70 -22.11 -8.09
CA ARG A 202 -17.73 -23.11 -9.17
C ARG A 202 -17.42 -22.48 -10.52
N ASP A 203 -18.08 -21.39 -10.87
CA ASP A 203 -17.91 -20.67 -12.12
C ASP A 203 -16.48 -20.16 -12.27
N MET A 204 -15.90 -19.63 -11.19
CA MET A 204 -14.50 -19.20 -11.18
C MET A 204 -13.53 -20.33 -11.55
N HIS A 205 -13.80 -21.57 -11.12
CA HIS A 205 -12.93 -22.73 -11.41
C HIS A 205 -13.36 -23.54 -12.64
N HIS A 206 -14.50 -23.19 -13.25
CA HIS A 206 -15.00 -23.75 -14.50
C HIS A 206 -15.27 -22.67 -15.58
N PRO A 207 -14.33 -21.75 -15.84
CA PRO A 207 -14.47 -20.73 -16.88
C PRO A 207 -14.63 -21.39 -18.25
N GLN A 208 -15.53 -20.85 -19.07
CA GLN A 208 -15.76 -21.32 -20.43
C GLN A 208 -14.92 -20.53 -21.43
N SER A 209 -14.59 -19.27 -21.10
CA SER A 209 -13.84 -18.35 -21.93
C SER A 209 -12.77 -17.60 -21.14
N PRO A 210 -11.78 -16.97 -21.80
CA PRO A 210 -10.84 -16.06 -21.13
C PRO A 210 -11.53 -14.90 -20.41
N ASP A 211 -12.68 -14.44 -20.91
CA ASP A 211 -13.45 -13.34 -20.32
C ASP A 211 -14.00 -13.70 -18.93
N ASP A 212 -14.34 -14.97 -18.70
CA ASP A 212 -14.78 -15.45 -17.39
C ASP A 212 -13.66 -15.37 -16.33
N CYS A 213 -12.39 -15.36 -16.77
CA CYS A 213 -11.22 -15.23 -15.90
C CYS A 213 -10.92 -13.77 -15.53
N LEU A 214 -11.55 -12.79 -16.17
CA LEU A 214 -11.31 -11.37 -15.89
C LEU A 214 -11.81 -11.02 -14.47
N PRO A 215 -11.12 -10.12 -13.73
CA PRO A 215 -11.58 -9.66 -12.42
C PRO A 215 -13.00 -9.06 -12.45
N THR A 216 -13.41 -8.53 -13.60
CA THR A 216 -14.73 -7.92 -13.84
C THR A 216 -15.83 -8.93 -14.15
N SER A 217 -15.54 -10.23 -14.27
CA SER A 217 -16.58 -11.23 -14.48
C SER A 217 -17.49 -11.35 -13.25
N SER A 218 -18.76 -11.71 -13.46
CA SER A 218 -19.78 -11.70 -12.39
C SER A 218 -19.38 -12.56 -11.18
N ALA A 219 -18.85 -13.77 -11.42
CA ALA A 219 -18.35 -14.66 -10.37
C ALA A 219 -17.15 -14.07 -9.61
N ARG A 220 -16.22 -13.42 -10.33
CA ARG A 220 -15.03 -12.79 -9.74
C ARG A 220 -15.38 -11.55 -8.93
N GLN A 221 -16.28 -10.71 -9.43
CA GLN A 221 -16.79 -9.55 -8.71
C GLN A 221 -17.56 -9.95 -7.44
N ARG A 222 -18.38 -11.01 -7.49
CA ARG A 222 -19.08 -11.56 -6.32
C ARG A 222 -18.12 -11.95 -5.20
N LEU A 223 -17.01 -12.64 -5.54
CA LEU A 223 -15.98 -13.09 -4.59
C LEU A 223 -15.08 -11.94 -4.11
N ALA A 224 -14.75 -10.98 -4.99
CA ALA A 224 -14.04 -9.77 -4.62
C ALA A 224 -14.87 -8.92 -3.65
N TYR A 225 -16.17 -8.80 -3.87
CA TYR A 225 -17.08 -8.12 -2.95
C TYR A 225 -17.13 -8.81 -1.58
N ASP A 226 -17.14 -10.16 -1.54
CA ASP A 226 -17.08 -10.90 -0.28
C ASP A 226 -15.83 -10.60 0.54
N GLU A 227 -14.68 -10.60 -0.11
CA GLU A 227 -13.40 -10.28 0.53
C GLU A 227 -13.37 -8.84 1.06
N LEU A 228 -13.90 -7.90 0.27
CA LEU A 228 -14.04 -6.50 0.65
C LEU A 228 -15.01 -6.34 1.82
N LEU A 229 -16.17 -6.99 1.78
CA LEU A 229 -17.16 -6.94 2.84
C LEU A 229 -16.61 -7.54 4.13
N ALA A 230 -15.92 -8.69 4.07
CA ALA A 230 -15.26 -9.28 5.22
C ALA A 230 -14.26 -8.31 5.87
N SER A 231 -13.44 -7.66 5.03
CA SER A 231 -12.44 -6.70 5.49
C SER A 231 -13.07 -5.45 6.11
N GLN A 232 -14.08 -4.87 5.45
CA GLN A 232 -14.78 -3.68 5.95
C GLN A 232 -15.59 -4.00 7.23
N LEU A 233 -16.23 -5.16 7.30
CA LEU A 233 -16.97 -5.60 8.47
C LEU A 233 -16.05 -5.76 9.69
N ALA A 234 -14.90 -6.41 9.51
CA ALA A 234 -13.91 -6.53 10.57
C ALA A 234 -13.44 -5.17 11.09
N LEU A 235 -13.14 -4.23 10.18
CA LEU A 235 -12.75 -2.86 10.54
C LEU A 235 -13.86 -2.13 11.31
N GLN A 236 -15.12 -2.24 10.89
CA GLN A 236 -16.24 -1.60 11.58
C GLN A 236 -16.48 -2.20 12.97
N LEU A 237 -16.33 -3.51 13.14
CA LEU A 237 -16.40 -4.17 14.45
C LEU A 237 -15.26 -3.73 15.37
N ILE A 238 -14.02 -3.67 14.85
CA ILE A 238 -12.86 -3.14 15.58
C ILE A 238 -13.12 -1.70 16.01
N ARG A 239 -13.60 -0.85 15.09
CA ARG A 239 -13.91 0.55 15.37
C ARG A 239 -14.94 0.69 16.47
N LYS A 240 -16.03 -0.09 16.40
CA LYS A 240 -17.09 -0.03 17.41
C LYS A 240 -16.65 -0.57 18.77
N ALA A 241 -15.77 -1.57 18.79
CA ALA A 241 -15.14 -2.04 20.01
C ALA A 241 -14.17 -0.99 20.59
N ALA A 242 -13.37 -0.33 19.74
CA ALA A 242 -12.43 0.72 20.14
C ALA A 242 -13.15 1.99 20.63
N SER A 243 -14.22 2.42 19.93
CA SER A 243 -15.04 3.57 20.32
C SER A 243 -15.82 3.34 21.61
N LYS A 244 -15.88 2.10 22.11
CA LYS A 244 -16.48 1.75 23.41
C LYS A 244 -15.46 1.53 24.51
N ARG A 245 -14.16 1.73 24.24
CA ARG A 245 -13.16 1.76 25.32
C ARG A 245 -13.55 2.91 26.24
N LYS A 246 -14.05 2.57 27.43
CA LYS A 246 -14.37 3.55 28.46
C LYS A 246 -13.13 4.40 28.68
N GLY A 247 -13.32 5.71 28.60
CA GLY A 247 -12.30 6.69 28.83
C GLY A 247 -12.71 7.61 29.98
N GLU A 248 -11.74 8.28 30.56
CA GLU A 248 -12.00 9.37 31.49
C GLU A 248 -12.31 10.65 30.70
N PRO A 249 -13.50 11.25 30.84
CA PRO A 249 -13.86 12.50 30.16
C PRO A 249 -12.92 13.64 30.57
N LYS A 250 -12.48 14.43 29.59
CA LYS A 250 -11.64 15.62 29.79
C LYS A 250 -12.42 16.84 29.30
N PRO A 251 -13.47 17.28 30.04
CA PRO A 251 -14.32 18.37 29.61
C PRO A 251 -13.54 19.65 29.33
N ALA A 252 -13.96 20.38 28.30
CA ALA A 252 -13.34 21.67 27.96
C ALA A 252 -13.72 22.72 29.02
N SER A 253 -12.80 23.00 29.95
CA SER A 253 -12.98 24.11 30.91
C SER A 253 -12.79 25.48 30.25
N GLY A 254 -12.00 25.52 29.17
CA GLY A 254 -11.72 26.73 28.41
C GLY A 254 -10.58 27.59 28.99
N PHE A 255 -10.07 27.28 30.19
CA PHE A 255 -9.19 28.20 30.93
C PHE A 255 -7.82 28.45 30.28
N LEU A 256 -7.12 27.41 29.82
CA LEU A 256 -5.84 27.51 29.11
C LEU A 256 -6.07 27.65 27.60
N THR A 257 -7.02 26.91 27.04
CA THR A 257 -7.34 26.91 25.62
C THR A 257 -7.83 28.27 25.13
N GLN A 258 -8.76 28.95 25.83
CA GLN A 258 -9.18 30.31 25.45
C GLN A 258 -8.07 31.34 25.65
N LYS A 259 -7.25 31.22 26.71
CA LYS A 259 -6.07 32.09 26.91
C LYS A 259 -5.06 31.95 25.78
N LEU A 260 -4.81 30.73 25.31
CA LEU A 260 -3.97 30.52 24.14
C LEU A 260 -4.59 31.21 22.92
N LEU A 261 -5.86 30.94 22.60
CA LEU A 261 -6.53 31.53 21.45
C LEU A 261 -6.49 33.07 21.46
N ALA A 262 -6.63 33.69 22.63
CA ALA A 262 -6.56 35.15 22.79
C ALA A 262 -5.14 35.73 22.63
N THR A 263 -4.09 34.92 22.77
CA THR A 263 -2.68 35.36 22.68
C THR A 263 -2.01 34.97 21.35
N LEU A 264 -2.69 34.19 20.51
CA LEU A 264 -2.14 33.81 19.22
C LEU A 264 -1.96 35.04 18.30
N PRO A 265 -0.87 35.11 17.52
CA PRO A 265 -0.64 36.18 16.56
C PRO A 265 -1.50 36.03 15.28
N PHE A 266 -2.41 35.06 15.24
CA PHE A 266 -3.30 34.76 14.12
C PHE A 266 -4.61 34.17 14.65
N GLN A 267 -5.65 34.21 13.83
CA GLN A 267 -6.92 33.53 14.11
C GLN A 267 -6.95 32.13 13.49
N LEU A 268 -7.68 31.21 14.11
CA LEU A 268 -7.92 29.90 13.53
C LEU A 268 -8.84 30.01 12.32
N THR A 269 -8.56 29.24 11.27
CA THR A 269 -9.48 29.13 10.11
C THR A 269 -10.75 28.38 10.49
N ASP A 270 -11.82 28.51 9.71
CA ASP A 270 -13.09 27.84 9.97
C ASP A 270 -12.91 26.32 10.02
N GLY A 271 -12.09 25.76 9.11
CA GLY A 271 -11.69 24.36 9.14
C GLY A 271 -10.92 23.95 10.40
N GLN A 272 -10.04 24.82 10.92
CA GLN A 272 -9.36 24.58 12.20
C GLN A 272 -10.33 24.61 13.38
N GLN A 273 -11.28 25.55 13.40
CA GLN A 273 -12.30 25.65 14.45
C GLN A 273 -13.22 24.42 14.45
N SER A 274 -13.66 23.96 13.28
CA SER A 274 -14.49 22.75 13.14
C SER A 274 -13.75 21.51 13.65
N VAL A 275 -12.50 21.32 13.23
CA VAL A 275 -11.70 20.17 13.66
C VAL A 275 -11.37 20.25 15.15
N TRP A 276 -11.10 21.44 15.68
CA TRP A 276 -10.94 21.63 17.13
C TRP A 276 -12.19 21.23 17.90
N ALA A 277 -13.38 21.63 17.44
CA ALA A 277 -14.65 21.26 18.07
C ALA A 277 -14.88 19.73 18.04
N GLU A 278 -14.49 19.03 16.97
CA GLU A 278 -14.52 17.57 16.91
C GLU A 278 -13.59 16.94 17.96
N ILE A 279 -12.32 17.35 18.00
CA ILE A 279 -11.33 16.82 18.96
C ILE A 279 -11.79 17.08 20.39
N SER A 280 -12.21 18.31 20.70
CA SER A 280 -12.63 18.72 22.03
C SER A 280 -13.88 17.95 22.51
N ARG A 281 -14.83 17.70 21.60
CA ARG A 281 -16.04 16.89 21.87
C ARG A 281 -15.66 15.45 22.21
N ASP A 282 -14.78 14.82 21.43
CA ASP A 282 -14.40 13.43 21.65
C ASP A 282 -13.61 13.26 22.96
N MET A 283 -12.68 14.17 23.25
CA MET A 283 -11.95 14.21 24.53
C MET A 283 -12.88 14.42 25.72
N SER A 284 -14.02 15.09 25.54
CA SER A 284 -15.04 15.28 26.58
C SER A 284 -16.00 14.10 26.71
N SER A 285 -15.89 13.09 25.84
CA SER A 285 -16.78 11.93 25.82
C SER A 285 -16.40 10.90 26.90
N PRO A 286 -17.30 9.97 27.28
CA PRO A 286 -16.99 8.87 28.19
C PRO A 286 -16.17 7.74 27.53
N TYR A 287 -15.66 7.96 26.31
CA TYR A 287 -14.88 7.00 25.54
C TYR A 287 -13.53 7.59 25.16
N CYS A 288 -12.50 6.75 25.08
CA CYS A 288 -11.18 7.19 24.62
C CYS A 288 -11.25 7.62 23.15
N MET A 289 -10.79 8.84 22.87
CA MET A 289 -10.67 9.34 21.50
C MET A 289 -9.58 8.57 20.75
N ALA A 290 -9.85 8.17 19.50
CA ALA A 290 -8.86 7.67 18.56
C ALA A 290 -9.07 8.36 17.21
N ARG A 291 -8.26 9.38 16.91
CA ARG A 291 -8.51 10.28 15.77
C ARG A 291 -7.27 10.52 14.91
N LEU A 292 -7.45 10.43 13.59
CA LEU A 292 -6.49 10.79 12.57
C LEU A 292 -6.79 12.20 12.04
N LEU A 293 -5.93 13.15 12.38
CA LEU A 293 -5.91 14.50 11.86
C LEU A 293 -5.08 14.57 10.57
N GLN A 294 -5.77 14.65 9.43
CA GLN A 294 -5.16 14.84 8.12
C GLN A 294 -5.15 16.31 7.76
N GLY A 295 -4.04 16.80 7.24
CA GLY A 295 -4.00 18.14 6.67
C GLY A 295 -2.73 18.34 5.87
N ASP A 296 -2.76 19.26 4.92
CA ASP A 296 -1.57 19.61 4.14
C ASP A 296 -0.42 20.13 5.06
N VAL A 297 0.81 20.06 4.57
CA VAL A 297 1.99 20.65 5.20
C VAL A 297 1.73 22.13 5.47
N GLY A 298 1.83 22.54 6.75
CA GLY A 298 1.60 23.92 7.17
C GLY A 298 0.12 24.33 7.23
N SER A 299 -0.82 23.38 7.25
CA SER A 299 -2.23 23.65 7.46
C SER A 299 -2.56 24.04 8.92
N GLY A 300 -1.63 23.86 9.86
CA GLY A 300 -1.83 24.20 11.28
C GLY A 300 -2.16 23.01 12.19
N LYS A 301 -1.85 21.77 11.78
CA LYS A 301 -2.05 20.57 12.64
C LYS A 301 -1.44 20.71 14.05
N THR A 302 -0.27 21.32 14.14
CA THR A 302 0.44 21.53 15.42
C THR A 302 -0.34 22.41 16.40
N ILE A 303 -1.10 23.42 15.94
CA ILE A 303 -1.89 24.25 16.87
C ILE A 303 -3.08 23.47 17.43
N LEU A 304 -3.70 22.60 16.62
CA LEU A 304 -4.79 21.72 17.08
C LEU A 304 -4.29 20.68 18.08
N ALA A 305 -3.10 20.11 17.87
CA ALA A 305 -2.46 19.25 18.85
C ALA A 305 -2.17 19.98 20.16
N LEU A 306 -1.67 21.22 20.11
CA LEU A 306 -1.42 22.02 21.32
C LEU A 306 -2.71 22.30 22.10
N LEU A 307 -3.81 22.64 21.42
CA LEU A 307 -5.11 22.85 22.07
C LEU A 307 -5.59 21.57 22.78
N ALA A 308 -5.45 20.41 22.14
CA ALA A 308 -5.76 19.12 22.76
C ALA A 308 -4.88 18.83 23.98
N MET A 309 -3.57 19.09 23.87
CA MET A 309 -2.62 18.94 24.98
C MET A 309 -2.97 19.85 26.16
N LEU A 310 -3.41 21.09 25.89
CA LEU A 310 -3.88 22.02 26.92
C LEU A 310 -5.19 21.55 27.57
N GLN A 311 -6.16 21.06 26.80
CA GLN A 311 -7.41 20.53 27.37
C GLN A 311 -7.14 19.32 28.30
N ALA A 312 -6.18 18.45 27.96
CA ALA A 312 -5.74 17.39 28.86
C ALA A 312 -5.10 17.97 30.14
N ALA A 313 -4.20 18.96 30.01
CA ALA A 313 -3.54 19.60 31.14
C ALA A 313 -4.50 20.35 32.08
N GLU A 314 -5.52 21.02 31.54
CA GLU A 314 -6.60 21.68 32.31
C GLU A 314 -7.35 20.69 33.21
N ASN A 315 -7.48 19.43 32.76
CA ASN A 315 -8.13 18.35 33.51
C ASN A 315 -7.14 17.59 34.42
N GLY A 316 -5.97 18.17 34.72
CA GLY A 316 -5.00 17.56 35.62
C GLY A 316 -4.29 16.34 35.02
N LYS A 317 -4.37 16.12 33.70
CA LYS A 317 -3.68 15.02 33.01
C LYS A 317 -2.35 15.48 32.42
N GLN A 318 -1.50 14.52 32.08
CA GLN A 318 -0.30 14.75 31.28
C GLN A 318 -0.60 14.51 29.79
N ALA A 319 0.14 15.21 28.92
CA ALA A 319 0.07 15.02 27.48
C ALA A 319 1.45 14.88 26.85
N ALA A 320 1.59 13.95 25.91
CA ALA A 320 2.85 13.65 25.23
C ALA A 320 2.73 13.80 23.71
N LEU A 321 3.70 14.46 23.08
CA LEU A 321 3.86 14.51 21.62
C LEU A 321 5.07 13.70 21.19
N LEU A 322 4.83 12.65 20.40
CA LEU A 322 5.86 11.80 19.80
C LEU A 322 6.21 12.29 18.40
N ALA A 323 7.48 12.61 18.18
CA ALA A 323 8.03 13.03 16.90
C ALA A 323 9.06 12.03 16.36
N PRO A 324 9.18 11.85 15.02
CA PRO A 324 10.00 10.78 14.40
C PRO A 324 11.51 11.00 14.48
N THR A 325 11.95 12.24 14.68
CA THR A 325 13.38 12.59 14.76
C THR A 325 13.62 13.59 15.87
N GLU A 326 14.84 13.61 16.41
CA GLU A 326 15.21 14.59 17.44
C GLU A 326 15.09 16.03 16.95
N ILE A 327 15.37 16.27 15.67
CA ILE A 327 15.26 17.58 15.04
C ILE A 327 13.80 18.06 15.06
N LEU A 328 12.86 17.20 14.67
CA LEU A 328 11.44 17.51 14.71
C LEU A 328 10.93 17.70 16.14
N ALA A 329 11.36 16.85 17.08
CA ALA A 329 11.02 17.00 18.49
C ALA A 329 11.49 18.35 19.05
N ARG A 330 12.72 18.77 18.74
CA ARG A 330 13.25 20.10 19.13
C ARG A 330 12.45 21.24 18.51
N GLN A 331 12.06 21.11 17.25
CA GLN A 331 11.27 22.12 16.55
C GLN A 331 9.86 22.26 17.12
N HIS A 332 9.19 21.15 17.39
CA HIS A 332 7.92 21.15 18.10
C HIS A 332 8.08 21.81 19.46
N ALA A 333 9.02 21.37 20.30
CA ALA A 333 9.23 21.98 21.61
C ALA A 333 9.52 23.48 21.54
N ALA A 334 10.38 23.93 20.62
CA ALA A 334 10.67 25.34 20.43
C ALA A 334 9.46 26.16 19.95
N THR A 335 8.59 25.56 19.12
CA THR A 335 7.38 26.22 18.62
C THR A 335 6.30 26.27 19.70
N LEU A 336 6.03 25.16 20.36
CA LEU A 336 5.06 25.05 21.45
C LEU A 336 5.43 25.96 22.62
N ASN A 337 6.71 26.02 23.00
CA ASN A 337 7.16 26.90 24.10
C ASN A 337 6.96 28.39 23.79
N ARG A 338 7.03 28.83 22.52
CA ARG A 338 6.69 30.21 22.16
C ARG A 338 5.21 30.52 22.41
N PHE A 339 4.33 29.58 22.07
CA PHE A 339 2.89 29.70 22.30
C PHE A 339 2.50 29.53 23.77
N LEU A 340 3.25 28.75 24.55
CA LEU A 340 2.97 28.48 25.96
C LEU A 340 3.54 29.54 26.92
N SER A 341 4.53 30.33 26.48
CA SER A 341 5.14 31.37 27.32
C SER A 341 4.13 32.36 27.92
N PRO A 342 3.12 32.88 27.19
CA PRO A 342 2.10 33.76 27.78
C PRO A 342 1.23 33.09 28.84
N LEU A 343 1.18 31.75 28.86
CA LEU A 343 0.42 30.96 29.82
C LEU A 343 1.25 30.53 31.04
N ASN A 344 2.53 30.95 31.13
CA ASN A 344 3.49 30.48 32.13
C ASN A 344 3.64 28.95 32.17
N MET A 345 3.49 28.31 31.00
CA MET A 345 3.66 26.88 30.83
C MET A 345 4.85 26.60 29.90
N ARG A 346 5.35 25.36 29.96
CA ARG A 346 6.38 24.88 29.05
C ARG A 346 6.17 23.40 28.74
N VAL A 347 6.65 22.99 27.58
CA VAL A 347 6.85 21.58 27.27
C VAL A 347 8.28 21.17 27.61
N GLU A 348 8.42 20.04 28.29
CA GLU A 348 9.70 19.38 28.49
C GLU A 348 10.10 18.59 27.24
N LEU A 349 11.40 18.35 27.07
CA LEU A 349 11.94 17.65 25.92
C LEU A 349 12.65 16.36 26.36
N LEU A 350 12.26 15.22 25.78
CA LEU A 350 12.86 13.92 26.05
C LEU A 350 13.37 13.25 24.75
N LEU A 351 14.69 13.24 24.57
CA LEU A 351 15.37 12.73 23.38
C LEU A 351 16.29 11.57 23.71
N GLY A 352 16.54 10.66 22.75
CA GLY A 352 17.46 9.54 22.94
C GLY A 352 18.92 9.96 23.16
N GLY A 353 19.39 10.98 22.44
CA GLY A 353 20.75 11.51 22.50
C GLY A 353 21.03 12.54 23.60
N GLN A 354 20.07 12.84 24.48
CA GLN A 354 20.25 13.82 25.55
C GLN A 354 21.16 13.29 26.69
N ARG A 355 21.93 14.17 27.33
CA ARG A 355 22.78 13.78 28.49
C ARG A 355 21.94 13.13 29.58
N ALA A 356 22.44 12.02 30.13
CA ALA A 356 21.73 11.18 31.09
C ALA A 356 21.15 11.94 32.31
N LYS A 357 21.84 12.97 32.81
CA LYS A 357 21.35 13.80 33.93
C LYS A 357 20.07 14.57 33.57
N GLY A 358 19.98 15.10 32.36
CA GLY A 358 18.80 15.82 31.87
C GLY A 358 17.61 14.90 31.63
N GLN A 359 17.85 13.71 31.04
CA GLN A 359 16.81 12.70 30.86
C GLN A 359 16.20 12.25 32.19
N LYS A 360 17.04 11.95 33.19
CA LYS A 360 16.58 11.51 34.52
C LYS A 360 15.67 12.55 35.20
N ALA A 361 16.00 13.84 35.07
CA ALA A 361 15.17 14.90 35.66
C ALA A 361 13.78 14.98 35.01
N VAL A 362 13.70 14.91 33.68
CA VAL A 362 12.43 14.91 32.96
C VAL A 362 11.61 13.65 33.29
N MET A 363 12.24 12.48 33.33
CA MET A 363 11.58 11.22 33.68
C MET A 363 11.04 11.24 35.11
N ALA A 364 11.80 11.78 36.07
CA ALA A 364 11.32 11.94 37.44
C ALA A 364 10.12 12.90 37.51
N ALA A 365 10.16 14.01 36.77
CA ALA A 365 9.05 14.96 36.72
C ALA A 365 7.81 14.38 36.02
N LEU A 366 7.97 13.47 35.07
CA LEU A 366 6.86 12.74 34.45
C LEU A 366 6.21 11.78 35.43
N ALA A 367 7.01 11.01 36.17
CA ALA A 367 6.52 10.03 37.13
C ALA A 367 5.84 10.66 38.37
N THR A 368 6.13 11.93 38.68
CA THR A 368 5.50 12.67 39.80
C THR A 368 4.39 13.62 39.36
N GLY A 369 4.07 13.69 38.06
CA GLY A 369 3.07 14.61 37.53
C GLY A 369 3.50 16.09 37.46
N ALA A 370 4.72 16.42 37.92
CA ALA A 370 5.26 17.79 37.86
C ALA A 370 5.44 18.31 36.42
N CYS A 371 5.69 17.40 35.47
CA CYS A 371 5.73 17.70 34.04
C CYS A 371 4.36 17.43 33.41
N ARG A 372 3.62 18.47 33.02
CA ARG A 372 2.30 18.33 32.37
C ARG A 372 2.38 18.03 30.89
N LEU A 373 3.36 18.61 30.19
CA LEU A 373 3.48 18.53 28.74
C LEU A 373 4.89 18.09 28.34
N VAL A 374 5.00 17.08 27.49
CA VAL A 374 6.30 16.58 26.99
C VAL A 374 6.30 16.40 25.48
N VAL A 375 7.42 16.73 24.85
CA VAL A 375 7.73 16.38 23.47
C VAL A 375 8.91 15.43 23.46
N GLY A 376 8.85 14.36 22.68
CA GLY A 376 9.95 13.41 22.63
C GLY A 376 9.98 12.54 21.40
N THR A 377 11.00 11.69 21.34
CA THR A 377 11.21 10.70 20.28
C THR A 377 10.90 9.30 20.80
N HIS A 378 11.41 8.25 20.15
CA HIS A 378 11.34 6.87 20.62
C HIS A 378 11.76 6.68 22.10
N ALA A 379 12.51 7.62 22.68
CA ALA A 379 12.80 7.67 24.11
C ALA A 379 11.53 7.59 24.98
N LEU A 380 10.43 8.24 24.58
CA LEU A 380 9.12 8.19 25.26
C LEU A 380 8.51 6.78 25.27
N LEU A 381 8.92 5.90 24.36
CA LEU A 381 8.39 4.54 24.23
C LEU A 381 9.18 3.53 25.08
N THR A 382 10.29 3.95 25.68
CA THR A 382 11.13 3.05 26.47
C THR A 382 10.44 2.65 27.78
N GLN A 383 10.74 1.45 28.28
CA GLN A 383 10.14 0.95 29.53
C GLN A 383 10.47 1.80 30.76
N LYS A 384 11.51 2.63 30.72
CA LYS A 384 11.96 3.42 31.86
C LYS A 384 11.14 4.70 32.09
N VAL A 385 10.31 5.10 31.12
CA VAL A 385 9.55 6.36 31.19
C VAL A 385 8.16 6.07 31.73
N ASP A 386 7.92 6.42 32.98
CA ASP A 386 6.60 6.29 33.61
C ASP A 386 5.94 7.66 33.70
N PHE A 387 4.64 7.68 33.43
CA PHE A 387 3.78 8.84 33.61
C PHE A 387 2.96 8.64 34.88
N ASP A 388 2.71 9.73 35.61
CA ASP A 388 1.78 9.75 36.73
C ASP A 388 0.34 9.51 36.22
N ASP A 389 -0.09 10.30 35.23
CA ASP A 389 -1.45 10.25 34.70
C ASP A 389 -1.52 10.77 33.25
N LEU A 390 -1.06 9.95 32.30
CA LEU A 390 -1.11 10.28 30.87
C LEU A 390 -2.57 10.25 30.37
N GLY A 391 -3.07 11.39 29.90
CA GLY A 391 -4.41 11.53 29.35
C GLY A 391 -4.47 11.65 27.83
N LEU A 392 -3.40 12.13 27.19
CA LEU A 392 -3.36 12.32 25.73
C LEU A 392 -2.00 11.95 25.14
N ALA A 393 -2.02 11.16 24.07
CA ALA A 393 -0.88 10.85 23.22
C ALA A 393 -1.10 11.45 21.82
N VAL A 394 -0.22 12.37 21.42
CA VAL A 394 -0.16 12.93 20.08
C VAL A 394 1.00 12.28 19.31
N ILE A 395 0.75 11.82 18.09
CA ILE A 395 1.78 11.20 17.24
C ILE A 395 1.87 11.97 15.92
N ASP A 396 3.04 12.53 15.63
CA ASP A 396 3.30 13.26 14.37
C ASP A 396 4.04 12.40 13.34
N GLU A 397 3.74 12.62 12.06
CA GLU A 397 4.30 11.91 10.91
C GLU A 397 4.23 10.38 11.06
N GLN A 398 2.98 9.89 11.17
CA GLN A 398 2.64 8.49 11.46
C GLN A 398 3.39 7.44 10.63
N HIS A 399 3.72 7.69 9.36
CA HIS A 399 4.29 6.68 8.46
C HIS A 399 5.64 6.12 8.90
N ARG A 400 6.34 6.80 9.81
CA ARG A 400 7.59 6.31 10.40
C ARG A 400 7.38 5.47 11.67
N PHE A 401 6.15 5.40 12.18
CA PHE A 401 5.81 4.71 13.41
C PHE A 401 4.76 3.60 13.17
N GLY A 402 5.15 2.36 13.45
CA GLY A 402 4.27 1.19 13.30
C GLY A 402 3.14 1.15 14.33
N VAL A 403 2.15 0.27 14.10
CA VAL A 403 1.01 0.01 15.02
C VAL A 403 1.48 -0.25 16.45
N GLU A 404 2.55 -1.04 16.61
CA GLU A 404 3.10 -1.42 17.92
C GLU A 404 3.59 -0.21 18.74
N GLN A 405 4.19 0.79 18.09
CA GLN A 405 4.71 1.97 18.78
C GLN A 405 3.58 2.90 19.27
N ARG A 406 2.49 2.99 18.50
CA ARG A 406 1.28 3.72 18.90
C ARG A 406 0.66 3.10 20.15
N MET A 407 0.51 1.77 20.13
CA MET A 407 -0.02 1.02 21.27
C MET A 407 0.89 1.12 22.49
N LYS A 408 2.22 1.14 22.32
CA LYS A 408 3.17 1.32 23.43
C LYS A 408 3.05 2.66 24.15
N LEU A 409 2.77 3.76 23.43
CA LEU A 409 2.56 5.06 24.06
C LEU A 409 1.18 5.12 24.74
N ALA A 410 0.14 4.65 24.06
CA ALA A 410 -1.20 4.58 24.63
C ALA A 410 -1.29 3.63 25.84
N SER A 411 -0.45 2.59 25.92
CA SER A 411 -0.40 1.67 27.05
C SER A 411 0.36 2.23 28.27
N LYS A 412 0.97 3.42 28.17
CA LYS A 412 1.62 4.07 29.31
C LYS A 412 0.64 4.79 30.24
N GLY A 413 -0.63 4.88 29.84
CA GLY A 413 -1.74 5.30 30.70
C GLY A 413 -2.92 4.36 30.54
N ARG A 414 -3.89 4.46 31.45
CA ARG A 414 -5.08 3.58 31.46
C ARG A 414 -6.09 3.97 30.38
N ASP A 415 -6.37 5.27 30.25
CA ASP A 415 -7.49 5.81 29.46
C ASP A 415 -7.01 6.96 28.55
N VAL A 416 -5.93 6.70 27.82
CA VAL A 416 -5.23 7.67 26.97
C VAL A 416 -5.98 7.91 25.67
N ASP A 417 -6.32 9.18 25.42
CA ASP A 417 -6.79 9.62 24.11
C ASP A 417 -5.63 9.62 23.10
N LEU A 418 -5.90 9.16 21.87
CA LEU A 418 -4.92 9.07 20.80
C LEU A 418 -5.27 10.04 19.67
N LEU A 419 -4.38 11.00 19.42
CA LEU A 419 -4.45 11.91 18.27
C LEU A 419 -3.25 11.66 17.35
N VAL A 420 -3.52 11.20 16.13
CA VAL A 420 -2.48 10.93 15.13
C VAL A 420 -2.53 12.00 14.05
N MET A 421 -1.39 12.57 13.68
CA MET A 421 -1.28 13.60 12.66
C MET A 421 -0.50 13.09 11.45
N THR A 422 -0.97 13.44 10.26
CA THR A 422 -0.23 13.17 9.02
C THR A 422 -0.21 14.38 8.11
N ALA A 423 0.96 14.65 7.54
CA ALA A 423 1.14 15.72 6.56
C ALA A 423 0.86 15.28 5.13
N THR A 424 0.86 13.97 4.86
CA THR A 424 0.42 13.44 3.56
C THR A 424 -1.08 13.32 3.57
N PRO A 425 -1.80 14.02 2.70
CA PRO A 425 -3.22 13.76 2.50
C PRO A 425 -3.38 12.33 2.02
N ILE A 426 -4.26 11.57 2.66
CA ILE A 426 -4.53 10.18 2.30
C ILE A 426 -5.93 10.17 1.69
N PRO A 427 -6.13 9.58 0.50
CA PRO A 427 -7.45 9.46 -0.11
C PRO A 427 -8.45 8.89 0.89
N ARG A 428 -9.71 9.36 0.85
CA ARG A 428 -10.69 9.04 1.90
C ARG A 428 -10.91 7.54 2.02
N THR A 429 -11.07 6.90 0.87
CA THR A 429 -11.27 5.47 0.71
C THR A 429 -10.10 4.67 1.30
N LEU A 430 -8.87 5.11 1.04
CA LEU A 430 -7.68 4.47 1.56
C LEU A 430 -7.51 4.68 3.07
N ALA A 431 -7.71 5.91 3.55
CA ALA A 431 -7.61 6.21 4.97
C ALA A 431 -8.61 5.38 5.79
N MET A 432 -9.81 5.17 5.26
CA MET A 432 -10.83 4.33 5.89
C MET A 432 -10.50 2.82 5.84
N ALA A 433 -9.78 2.37 4.82
CA ALA A 433 -9.35 0.97 4.70
C ALA A 433 -8.12 0.63 5.57
N VAL A 434 -7.18 1.57 5.70
CA VAL A 434 -5.90 1.36 6.42
C VAL A 434 -5.98 1.78 7.89
N TYR A 435 -6.79 2.80 8.20
CA TYR A 435 -6.93 3.40 9.53
C TYR A 435 -8.37 3.36 10.04
N GLY A 436 -9.12 2.32 9.65
CA GLY A 436 -10.54 2.16 9.98
C GLY A 436 -10.85 2.07 11.47
N ASP A 437 -9.83 1.95 12.33
CA ASP A 437 -9.89 2.01 13.80
C ASP A 437 -9.97 3.44 14.36
N MET A 438 -9.78 4.48 13.54
CA MET A 438 -9.74 5.88 13.97
C MET A 438 -10.79 6.75 13.27
N ASP A 439 -11.34 7.74 13.97
CA ASP A 439 -12.11 8.83 13.36
C ASP A 439 -11.20 9.73 12.53
N ILE A 440 -11.68 10.29 11.42
CA ILE A 440 -10.85 11.07 10.49
C ILE A 440 -11.33 12.52 10.46
N SER A 441 -10.46 13.46 10.85
CA SER A 441 -10.64 14.89 10.61
C SER A 441 -9.78 15.35 9.45
N ARG A 442 -10.30 16.27 8.64
CA ARG A 442 -9.59 16.83 7.48
C ARG A 442 -9.44 18.32 7.60
N LEU A 443 -8.22 18.79 7.38
CA LEU A 443 -7.87 20.19 7.31
C LEU A 443 -7.46 20.54 5.88
N THR A 444 -8.42 21.06 5.11
CA THR A 444 -8.24 21.46 3.70
C THR A 444 -7.72 22.89 3.58
N GLU A 445 -8.07 23.76 4.52
CA GLU A 445 -7.71 25.17 4.51
C GLU A 445 -6.26 25.41 4.94
N LYS A 446 -5.65 26.44 4.33
CA LYS A 446 -4.33 26.96 4.73
C LYS A 446 -4.55 28.27 5.51
N PRO A 447 -3.72 28.56 6.54
CA PRO A 447 -3.80 29.82 7.27
C PRO A 447 -3.64 31.04 6.35
N ALA A 448 -4.28 32.16 6.71
CA ALA A 448 -4.19 33.43 5.99
C ALA A 448 -2.73 33.93 5.90
N GLY A 449 -2.37 34.57 4.78
CA GLY A 449 -1.04 35.15 4.54
C GLY A 449 -0.06 34.25 3.78
N ARG A 450 -0.42 32.99 3.47
CA ARG A 450 0.44 32.09 2.70
C ARG A 450 0.26 32.28 1.19
N GLN A 451 1.30 32.76 0.51
CA GLN A 451 1.31 32.91 -0.94
C GLN A 451 1.38 31.53 -1.65
N PRO A 452 0.66 31.33 -2.76
CA PRO A 452 0.75 30.09 -3.54
C PRO A 452 2.14 29.91 -4.15
N ILE A 453 2.63 28.67 -4.16
CA ILE A 453 3.96 28.34 -4.68
C ILE A 453 3.89 28.28 -6.21
N THR A 454 4.64 29.14 -6.90
CA THR A 454 4.71 29.10 -8.36
C THR A 454 5.46 27.83 -8.79
N THR A 455 4.76 26.87 -9.39
CA THR A 455 5.36 25.60 -9.82
C THR A 455 5.64 25.63 -11.32
N ARG A 456 6.85 25.27 -11.74
CA ARG A 456 7.26 25.20 -13.16
C ARG A 456 7.87 23.85 -13.46
N VAL A 457 7.52 23.30 -14.62
CA VAL A 457 8.11 22.07 -15.17
C VAL A 457 9.07 22.47 -16.28
N MET A 458 10.32 22.02 -16.21
CA MET A 458 11.38 22.41 -17.14
C MET A 458 12.23 21.20 -17.53
N GLU A 459 12.70 21.17 -18.77
CA GLU A 459 13.67 20.16 -19.20
C GLU A 459 15.08 20.52 -18.71
N MET A 460 15.89 19.51 -18.41
CA MET A 460 17.29 19.67 -17.99
C MET A 460 18.18 20.41 -19.00
N THR A 461 17.76 20.51 -20.26
CA THR A 461 18.43 21.33 -21.28
C THR A 461 18.46 22.83 -20.91
N LYS A 462 17.55 23.30 -20.05
CA LYS A 462 17.49 24.69 -19.54
C LYS A 462 18.25 24.89 -18.22
N TYR A 463 19.19 23.99 -17.91
CA TYR A 463 19.93 24.00 -16.65
C TYR A 463 20.70 25.32 -16.43
N ASP A 464 21.40 25.83 -17.44
CA ASP A 464 22.23 27.03 -17.28
C ASP A 464 21.37 28.28 -17.00
N ASP A 465 20.22 28.42 -17.69
CA ASP A 465 19.24 29.47 -17.44
C ASP A 465 18.69 29.42 -16.01
N LEU A 466 18.43 28.21 -15.51
CA LEU A 466 17.99 28.00 -14.14
C LEU A 466 19.06 28.47 -13.15
N VAL A 467 20.31 28.03 -13.30
CA VAL A 467 21.39 28.38 -12.38
C VAL A 467 21.64 29.89 -12.37
N ALA A 468 21.60 30.55 -13.53
CA ALA A 468 21.65 32.01 -13.60
C ALA A 468 20.48 32.68 -12.87
N GLY A 469 19.28 32.12 -12.95
CA GLY A 469 18.12 32.55 -12.17
C GLY A 469 18.28 32.38 -10.67
N LEU A 470 18.84 31.25 -10.23
CA LEU A 470 19.13 30.96 -8.83
C LEU A 470 20.14 31.95 -8.25
N ALA A 471 21.21 32.28 -9.00
CA ALA A 471 22.19 33.28 -8.57
C ALA A 471 21.54 34.65 -8.30
N ARG A 472 20.58 35.07 -9.12
CA ARG A 472 19.81 36.31 -8.89
C ARG A 472 18.94 36.22 -7.63
N GLN A 473 18.29 35.09 -7.39
CA GLN A 473 17.49 34.88 -6.16
C GLN A 473 18.36 34.88 -4.91
N MET A 474 19.54 34.25 -4.96
CA MET A 474 20.51 34.27 -3.87
C MET A 474 20.98 35.69 -3.53
N ALA A 475 21.19 36.55 -4.55
CA ALA A 475 21.53 37.96 -4.33
C ALA A 475 20.44 38.73 -3.57
N LEU A 476 19.18 38.29 -3.66
CA LEU A 476 18.04 38.82 -2.89
C LEU A 476 17.88 38.16 -1.51
N GLY A 477 18.86 37.35 -1.08
CA GLY A 477 18.85 36.64 0.20
C GLY A 477 17.94 35.41 0.23
N ALA A 478 17.57 34.86 -0.92
CA ALA A 478 16.84 33.60 -0.98
C ALA A 478 17.74 32.41 -0.66
N GLN A 479 17.21 31.44 0.11
CA GLN A 479 17.82 30.13 0.24
C GLN A 479 17.12 29.11 -0.66
N ILE A 480 17.88 28.14 -1.16
CA ILE A 480 17.48 27.21 -2.21
C ILE A 480 17.70 25.78 -1.74
N TYR A 481 16.66 24.95 -1.89
CA TYR A 481 16.79 23.50 -1.83
C TYR A 481 17.01 22.92 -3.23
N TRP A 482 17.97 22.01 -3.37
CA TRP A 482 18.20 21.23 -4.59
C TRP A 482 18.14 19.73 -4.27
N VAL A 483 17.09 19.06 -4.73
CA VAL A 483 16.84 17.64 -4.46
C VAL A 483 17.30 16.80 -5.64
N CYS A 484 18.19 15.84 -5.37
CA CYS A 484 18.59 14.83 -6.34
C CYS A 484 17.80 13.52 -6.11
N PRO A 485 17.37 12.82 -7.17
CA PRO A 485 16.70 11.52 -7.05
C PRO A 485 17.66 10.45 -6.51
N GLN A 486 17.10 9.33 -6.10
CA GLN A 486 17.85 8.08 -6.02
C GLN A 486 18.03 7.50 -7.43
N ILE A 487 19.27 7.20 -7.82
CA ILE A 487 19.64 6.78 -9.17
C ILE A 487 19.83 5.26 -9.27
N GLY A 488 20.04 4.54 -8.16
CA GLY A 488 20.26 3.07 -8.18
C GLY A 488 19.56 2.27 -7.07
N GLU A 489 19.74 0.95 -7.09
CA GLU A 489 19.34 0.04 -6.01
C GLU A 489 20.29 0.09 -4.80
N THR A 490 21.44 0.75 -4.95
CA THR A 490 22.48 0.88 -3.93
C THR A 490 22.68 2.34 -3.54
N ASP A 491 22.84 2.58 -2.24
CA ASP A 491 23.04 3.92 -1.67
C ASP A 491 24.31 4.64 -2.20
N GLU A 492 25.27 3.90 -2.79
CA GLU A 492 26.50 4.44 -3.38
C GLU A 492 26.25 5.22 -4.69
N SER A 493 25.29 4.76 -5.51
CA SER A 493 24.93 5.45 -6.77
C SER A 493 24.27 6.80 -6.50
N ASP A 494 23.42 6.86 -5.48
CA ASP A 494 22.72 8.08 -5.04
C ASP A 494 23.70 9.13 -4.50
N LEU A 495 24.73 8.66 -3.78
CA LEU A 495 25.80 9.50 -3.25
C LEU A 495 26.57 10.19 -4.38
N ALA A 496 26.96 9.42 -5.40
CA ALA A 496 27.72 9.94 -6.52
C ALA A 496 26.95 11.07 -7.24
N ALA A 497 25.64 10.89 -7.44
CA ALA A 497 24.78 11.86 -8.10
C ALA A 497 24.69 13.20 -7.36
N ALA A 498 24.37 13.16 -6.05
CA ALA A 498 24.22 14.37 -5.25
C ALA A 498 25.56 15.09 -5.04
N THR A 499 26.66 14.33 -4.92
CA THR A 499 28.01 14.90 -4.78
C THR A 499 28.44 15.61 -6.06
N MET A 500 28.30 14.95 -7.21
CA MET A 500 28.62 15.55 -8.52
C MET A 500 27.80 16.83 -8.78
N ARG A 501 26.51 16.82 -8.41
CA ARG A 501 25.67 18.01 -8.53
C ARG A 501 26.13 19.13 -7.60
N ALA A 502 26.49 18.82 -6.36
CA ALA A 502 27.00 19.80 -5.40
C ALA A 502 28.31 20.43 -5.90
N GLU A 503 29.25 19.62 -6.40
CA GLU A 503 30.52 20.10 -6.98
C GLU A 503 30.27 21.05 -8.16
N LYS A 504 29.40 20.66 -9.10
CA LYS A 504 29.05 21.51 -10.25
C LYS A 504 28.39 22.83 -9.84
N LEU A 505 27.52 22.81 -8.82
CA LEU A 505 26.93 24.04 -8.28
C LEU A 505 27.96 24.88 -7.51
N GLN A 506 28.93 24.27 -6.84
CA GLN A 506 30.03 24.97 -6.17
C GLN A 506 30.95 25.69 -7.16
N GLU A 507 31.21 25.10 -8.32
CA GLU A 507 31.98 25.73 -9.40
C GLU A 507 31.30 27.01 -9.91
N VAL A 508 29.97 26.98 -10.09
CA VAL A 508 29.23 28.11 -10.67
C VAL A 508 28.82 29.15 -9.63
N LEU A 509 28.40 28.73 -8.43
CA LEU A 509 27.82 29.63 -7.40
C LEU A 509 28.82 30.02 -6.31
N GLY A 510 29.93 29.27 -6.19
CA GLY A 510 30.98 29.43 -5.19
C GLY A 510 30.95 28.36 -4.10
N LYS A 511 32.14 27.81 -3.79
CA LYS A 511 32.33 26.67 -2.87
C LYS A 511 31.69 26.84 -1.48
N HIS A 512 31.75 28.05 -0.92
CA HIS A 512 31.23 28.32 0.43
C HIS A 512 29.71 28.55 0.49
N LYS A 513 29.01 28.53 -0.65
CA LYS A 513 27.56 28.80 -0.70
C LYS A 513 26.69 27.55 -0.81
N VAL A 514 27.29 26.38 -1.06
CA VAL A 514 26.57 25.14 -1.35
C VAL A 514 26.94 24.08 -0.31
N GLY A 515 25.96 23.65 0.48
CA GLY A 515 26.06 22.50 1.38
C GLY A 515 25.52 21.22 0.74
N LEU A 516 26.01 20.07 1.21
CA LEU A 516 25.56 18.74 0.78
C LEU A 516 25.08 17.93 1.99
N VAL A 517 23.87 17.35 1.90
CA VAL A 517 23.30 16.45 2.90
C VAL A 517 22.82 15.16 2.25
N HIS A 518 23.32 14.00 2.71
CA HIS A 518 22.86 12.69 2.24
C HIS A 518 22.86 11.64 3.37
N GLY A 519 22.10 10.56 3.19
CA GLY A 519 21.82 9.56 4.24
C GLY A 519 23.07 8.90 4.87
N GLN A 520 24.11 8.68 4.07
CA GLN A 520 25.36 8.04 4.52
C GLN A 520 26.30 8.95 5.34
N GLN A 521 26.06 10.26 5.40
CA GLN A 521 26.89 11.14 6.23
C GLN A 521 26.70 10.85 7.72
N LYS A 522 27.81 10.92 8.47
CA LYS A 522 27.77 10.87 9.94
C LYS A 522 26.78 11.92 10.46
N ALA A 523 25.95 11.53 11.44
CA ALA A 523 24.83 12.36 11.93
C ALA A 523 25.26 13.79 12.29
N HIS A 524 26.39 13.95 13.00
CA HIS A 524 26.91 15.27 13.39
C HIS A 524 27.27 16.18 12.19
N VAL A 525 27.71 15.61 11.06
CA VAL A 525 28.04 16.40 9.84
C VAL A 525 26.76 16.90 9.18
N ARG A 526 25.74 16.03 9.08
CA ARG A 526 24.42 16.43 8.57
C ARG A 526 23.80 17.52 9.42
N GLU A 527 23.83 17.34 10.74
CA GLU A 527 23.29 18.30 11.69
C GLU A 527 24.00 19.65 11.58
N ALA A 528 25.33 19.67 11.53
CA ALA A 528 26.09 20.91 11.37
C ALA A 528 25.80 21.62 10.03
N THR A 529 25.75 20.87 8.92
CA THR A 529 25.44 21.43 7.59
C THR A 529 24.02 21.98 7.53
N MET A 530 23.07 21.22 8.08
CA MET A 530 21.67 21.63 8.16
C MET A 530 21.52 22.86 9.06
N GLN A 531 22.19 22.92 10.20
CA GLN A 531 22.17 24.08 11.08
C GLN A 531 22.75 25.32 10.40
N SER A 532 23.85 25.17 9.66
CA SER A 532 24.45 26.25 8.86
C SER A 532 23.47 26.80 7.81
N PHE A 533 22.72 25.92 7.15
CA PHE A 533 21.65 26.33 6.23
C PHE A 533 20.47 26.99 6.99
N VAL A 534 20.01 26.47 8.12
CA VAL A 534 18.93 27.12 8.91
C VAL A 534 19.31 28.55 9.34
N LEU A 535 20.58 28.77 9.69
CA LEU A 535 21.11 30.07 10.10
C LEU A 535 21.36 31.04 8.93
N GLY A 536 21.16 30.61 7.68
CA GLY A 536 21.37 31.45 6.50
C GLY A 536 22.82 31.54 6.01
N HIS A 537 23.75 30.78 6.62
CA HIS A 537 25.16 30.80 6.22
C HIS A 537 25.41 30.06 4.91
N LEU A 538 24.52 29.12 4.56
CA LEU A 538 24.51 28.41 3.27
C LEU A 538 23.29 28.82 2.47
N PRO A 539 23.44 29.52 1.34
CA PRO A 539 22.33 29.85 0.45
C PRO A 539 21.75 28.63 -0.27
N VAL A 540 22.54 27.60 -0.57
CA VAL A 540 22.08 26.40 -1.32
C VAL A 540 22.33 25.14 -0.51
N LEU A 541 21.33 24.27 -0.44
CA LEU A 541 21.45 22.93 0.13
C LEU A 541 21.11 21.88 -0.93
N VAL A 542 22.10 21.11 -1.33
CA VAL A 542 21.94 19.92 -2.18
C VAL A 542 21.68 18.73 -1.28
N ALA A 543 20.65 17.96 -1.56
CA ALA A 543 20.38 16.74 -0.81
C ALA A 543 19.73 15.65 -1.64
N THR A 544 19.90 14.41 -1.21
CA THR A 544 19.10 13.27 -1.72
C THR A 544 17.70 13.31 -1.10
N THR A 545 16.85 12.33 -1.45
CA THR A 545 15.46 12.16 -0.97
C THR A 545 15.29 12.14 0.56
N VAL A 546 16.40 12.19 1.32
CA VAL A 546 16.51 12.31 2.77
C VAL A 546 16.13 13.71 3.32
N ILE A 547 15.61 14.65 2.52
CA ILE A 547 14.93 15.87 3.05
C ILE A 547 13.56 15.57 3.70
N GLU A 548 13.28 14.29 4.01
CA GLU A 548 12.21 13.93 4.95
C GLU A 548 12.43 14.51 6.36
N VAL A 549 13.63 14.98 6.71
CA VAL A 549 13.87 15.67 7.98
C VAL A 549 13.23 17.05 7.93
N GLY A 550 11.93 17.12 8.23
CA GLY A 550 11.21 18.09 9.08
C GLY A 550 11.49 19.59 9.09
N VAL A 551 12.62 20.07 8.60
CA VAL A 551 13.22 21.33 9.00
C VAL A 551 12.56 22.48 8.27
N HIS A 552 11.88 23.32 9.05
CA HIS A 552 11.28 24.55 8.57
C HIS A 552 12.36 25.64 8.43
N VAL A 553 12.63 26.11 7.20
CA VAL A 553 13.52 27.26 6.94
C VAL A 553 12.71 28.37 6.27
N PRO A 554 12.26 29.41 7.00
CA PRO A 554 11.40 30.47 6.43
C PRO A 554 12.03 31.21 5.25
N ALA A 555 13.36 31.34 5.24
CA ALA A 555 14.11 32.01 4.16
C ALA A 555 14.30 31.13 2.90
N ALA A 556 13.98 29.84 2.97
CA ALA A 556 14.00 28.95 1.82
C ALA A 556 12.76 29.16 0.95
N THR A 557 12.96 29.85 -0.17
CA THR A 557 11.88 30.27 -1.08
C THR A 557 11.92 29.55 -2.42
N VAL A 558 13.00 28.84 -2.74
CA VAL A 558 13.13 28.10 -4.01
C VAL A 558 13.39 26.62 -3.74
N MET A 559 12.60 25.76 -4.36
CA MET A 559 12.76 24.31 -4.39
C MET A 559 13.07 23.88 -5.82
N VAL A 560 14.18 23.17 -6.01
CA VAL A 560 14.54 22.53 -7.29
C VAL A 560 14.56 21.03 -7.08
N ILE A 561 13.81 20.29 -7.91
CA ILE A 561 13.74 18.83 -7.87
C ILE A 561 14.26 18.30 -9.20
N GLU A 562 15.39 17.63 -9.17
CA GLU A 562 16.01 17.00 -10.33
C GLU A 562 15.37 15.65 -10.62
N HIS A 563 15.23 15.29 -11.90
CA HIS A 563 14.55 14.06 -12.35
C HIS A 563 13.17 13.85 -11.70
N ALA A 564 12.35 14.90 -11.67
CA ALA A 564 11.04 14.89 -11.06
C ALA A 564 10.11 13.79 -11.61
N GLU A 565 10.34 13.32 -12.84
CA GLU A 565 9.62 12.19 -13.46
C GLU A 565 9.77 10.87 -12.71
N ARG A 566 10.83 10.71 -11.91
CA ARG A 566 11.11 9.50 -11.13
C ARG A 566 10.41 9.48 -9.78
N PHE A 567 9.90 10.62 -9.32
CA PHE A 567 9.27 10.74 -8.01
C PHE A 567 7.78 10.41 -8.05
N GLY A 568 7.26 9.93 -6.92
CA GLY A 568 5.82 9.86 -6.68
C GLY A 568 5.19 11.24 -6.50
N LEU A 569 3.90 11.39 -6.81
CA LEU A 569 3.19 12.65 -6.59
C LEU A 569 3.21 13.06 -5.11
N ALA A 570 3.01 12.11 -4.20
CA ALA A 570 3.06 12.38 -2.76
C ALA A 570 4.44 12.91 -2.30
N GLN A 571 5.54 12.36 -2.85
CA GLN A 571 6.90 12.82 -2.54
C GLN A 571 7.16 14.21 -3.11
N LEU A 572 6.79 14.47 -4.38
CA LEU A 572 6.88 15.79 -4.99
C LEU A 572 6.08 16.83 -4.20
N HIS A 573 4.90 16.45 -3.70
CA HIS A 573 4.07 17.30 -2.89
C HIS A 573 4.71 17.68 -1.55
N GLN A 574 5.27 16.69 -0.83
CA GLN A 574 5.99 16.92 0.41
C GLN A 574 7.21 17.85 0.20
N LEU A 575 8.00 17.60 -0.85
CA LEU A 575 9.15 18.42 -1.21
C LEU A 575 8.71 19.85 -1.54
N ARG A 576 7.69 20.04 -2.37
CA ARG A 576 7.10 21.35 -2.65
C ARG A 576 6.67 22.08 -1.37
N GLY A 577 6.07 21.37 -0.41
CA GLY A 577 5.63 21.92 0.88
C GLY A 577 6.75 22.34 1.85
N ARG A 578 8.03 22.09 1.51
CA ARG A 578 9.18 22.59 2.29
C ARG A 578 9.46 24.08 2.09
N VAL A 579 8.99 24.66 0.98
CA VAL A 579 9.09 26.10 0.70
C VAL A 579 7.72 26.79 0.82
N GLY A 580 7.69 28.12 0.72
CA GLY A 580 6.43 28.88 0.79
C GLY A 580 5.81 28.90 2.18
N ARG A 581 6.63 29.00 3.23
CA ARG A 581 6.17 29.05 4.63
C ARG A 581 6.25 30.44 5.27
N GLY A 582 6.66 31.46 4.50
CA GLY A 582 6.62 32.86 4.89
C GLY A 582 5.81 33.68 3.89
N GLU A 583 5.85 35.01 4.05
CA GLU A 583 5.15 35.95 3.17
C GLU A 583 5.81 36.12 1.80
N LYS A 584 7.06 35.65 1.65
CA LYS A 584 7.83 35.75 0.40
C LYS A 584 7.30 34.80 -0.67
N ASN A 585 7.21 35.31 -1.90
CA ASN A 585 6.91 34.51 -3.09
C ASN A 585 7.90 33.34 -3.19
N SER A 586 7.36 32.13 -3.32
CA SER A 586 8.14 30.91 -3.38
C SER A 586 7.91 30.16 -4.68
N SER A 587 8.94 29.47 -5.17
CA SER A 587 8.93 28.75 -6.44
C SER A 587 9.35 27.30 -6.27
N CYS A 588 8.70 26.41 -7.02
CA CYS A 588 9.07 24.99 -7.12
C CYS A 588 9.37 24.66 -8.59
N ILE A 589 10.54 24.12 -8.87
CA ILE A 589 11.05 23.87 -10.21
C ILE A 589 11.27 22.36 -10.35
N LEU A 590 10.46 21.74 -11.19
CA LEU A 590 10.47 20.32 -11.48
C LEU A 590 11.27 20.09 -12.76
N LEU A 591 12.49 19.58 -12.62
CA LEU A 591 13.38 19.30 -13.74
C LEU A 591 13.18 17.86 -14.21
N TYR A 592 13.02 17.65 -15.52
CA TYR A 592 12.95 16.32 -16.12
C TYR A 592 13.99 16.13 -17.23
N HIS A 593 14.29 14.87 -17.54
CA HIS A 593 15.25 14.52 -18.58
C HIS A 593 14.60 13.72 -19.72
N GLY A 594 14.82 14.15 -20.97
CA GLY A 594 14.36 13.43 -22.16
C GLY A 594 12.84 13.42 -22.31
N ARG A 595 12.32 12.38 -22.99
CA ARG A 595 10.87 12.25 -23.25
C ARG A 595 10.14 11.66 -22.05
N LEU A 596 9.10 12.37 -21.61
CA LEU A 596 8.21 11.92 -20.53
C LEU A 596 7.25 10.83 -21.04
N SER A 597 6.99 9.82 -20.20
CA SER A 597 5.87 8.91 -20.42
C SER A 597 4.54 9.65 -20.21
N PRO A 598 3.40 9.15 -20.75
CA PRO A 598 2.08 9.75 -20.48
C PRO A 598 1.77 9.85 -18.98
N THR A 599 2.18 8.84 -18.20
CA THR A 599 2.02 8.81 -16.75
C THR A 599 2.87 9.87 -16.05
N ALA A 600 4.15 10.01 -16.41
CA ALA A 600 5.02 11.02 -15.84
C ALA A 600 4.56 12.45 -16.21
N GLN A 601 4.09 12.65 -17.44
CA GLN A 601 3.53 13.92 -17.89
C GLN A 601 2.27 14.30 -17.11
N ALA A 602 1.35 13.35 -16.88
CA ALA A 602 0.17 13.57 -16.06
C ALA A 602 0.54 13.97 -14.62
N ARG A 603 1.50 13.28 -14.00
CA ARG A 603 1.97 13.60 -12.64
C ARG A 603 2.57 15.01 -12.55
N LEU A 604 3.51 15.35 -13.43
CA LEU A 604 4.16 16.66 -13.41
C LEU A 604 3.17 17.80 -13.70
N SER A 605 2.20 17.57 -14.59
CA SER A 605 1.12 18.52 -14.87
C SER A 605 0.24 18.71 -13.63
N MET A 606 -0.16 17.63 -12.95
CA MET A 606 -0.94 17.71 -11.72
C MET A 606 -0.23 18.54 -10.64
N MET A 607 1.07 18.31 -10.45
CA MET A 607 1.88 19.09 -9.50
C MET A 607 1.99 20.58 -9.85
N ARG A 608 1.92 20.92 -11.14
CA ARG A 608 1.93 22.30 -11.63
C ARG A 608 0.57 22.97 -11.44
N ASP A 609 -0.50 22.24 -11.72
CA ASP A 609 -1.84 22.79 -11.91
C ASP A 609 -2.66 22.87 -10.61
N THR A 610 -2.34 22.09 -9.57
CA THR A 610 -3.01 22.18 -8.27
C THR A 610 -2.06 22.36 -7.09
N HIS A 611 -2.53 23.07 -6.07
CA HIS A 611 -1.92 23.16 -4.74
C HIS A 611 -2.65 22.33 -3.68
N ASP A 612 -3.75 21.67 -4.06
CA ASP A 612 -4.54 20.84 -3.15
C ASP A 612 -3.90 19.46 -3.02
N GLY A 613 -3.32 19.21 -1.85
CA GLY A 613 -2.68 17.94 -1.55
C GLY A 613 -3.65 16.74 -1.52
N PHE A 614 -4.95 16.94 -1.27
CA PHE A 614 -5.94 15.85 -1.31
C PHE A 614 -6.21 15.42 -2.75
N LEU A 615 -6.39 16.38 -3.67
CA LEU A 615 -6.53 16.07 -5.10
C LEU A 615 -5.27 15.38 -5.64
N ILE A 616 -4.08 15.84 -5.22
CA ILE A 616 -2.81 15.19 -5.59
C ILE A 616 -2.74 13.76 -5.07
N ALA A 617 -3.22 13.49 -3.86
CA ALA A 617 -3.21 12.15 -3.29
C ALA A 617 -4.22 11.22 -3.96
N GLU A 618 -5.40 11.71 -4.33
CA GLU A 618 -6.40 10.95 -5.11
C GLU A 618 -5.85 10.61 -6.51
N GLU A 619 -5.19 11.56 -7.15
CA GLU A 619 -4.55 11.36 -8.45
C GLU A 619 -3.33 10.42 -8.35
N ASP A 620 -2.52 10.49 -7.28
CA ASP A 620 -1.43 9.52 -7.02
C ASP A 620 -1.97 8.11 -6.90
N LEU A 621 -3.07 7.92 -6.17
CA LEU A 621 -3.74 6.62 -6.04
C LEU A 621 -4.27 6.13 -7.39
N ARG A 622 -4.85 7.01 -8.20
CA ARG A 622 -5.34 6.69 -9.55
C ARG A 622 -4.21 6.30 -10.50
N LEU A 623 -3.11 7.04 -10.49
CA LEU A 623 -1.99 6.87 -11.43
C LEU A 623 -1.05 5.71 -11.07
N ARG A 624 -0.88 5.40 -9.77
CA ARG A 624 -0.12 4.23 -9.30
C ARG A 624 -0.96 2.96 -9.28
N GLY A 625 -2.27 3.13 -9.21
CA GLY A 625 -3.21 2.08 -8.91
C GLY A 625 -3.21 1.73 -7.41
N ALA A 626 -4.38 1.49 -6.86
CA ALA A 626 -4.57 1.24 -5.44
C ALA A 626 -3.86 -0.05 -4.94
N GLY A 627 -3.50 -0.97 -5.83
CA GLY A 627 -2.75 -2.19 -5.52
C GLY A 627 -1.31 -1.97 -5.04
N GLU A 628 -0.59 -0.96 -5.55
CA GLU A 628 0.78 -0.64 -5.09
C GLU A 628 0.78 0.07 -3.74
N PHE A 629 -0.16 1.01 -3.52
CA PHE A 629 -0.27 1.74 -2.26
C PHE A 629 -0.74 0.85 -1.10
N LEU A 630 -1.59 -0.13 -1.41
CA LEU A 630 -2.02 -1.18 -0.49
C LEU A 630 -1.02 -2.33 -0.39
N GLY A 631 0.16 -2.20 -1.03
CA GLY A 631 1.24 -3.17 -1.08
C GLY A 631 1.38 -3.94 0.22
N THR A 632 1.26 -5.25 0.08
CA THR A 632 1.14 -6.30 1.12
C THR A 632 2.27 -6.34 2.15
N ARG A 633 3.28 -5.47 2.02
CA ARG A 633 4.41 -5.32 2.94
C ARG A 633 4.48 -3.99 3.70
N GLN A 634 3.79 -2.94 3.23
CA GLN A 634 3.91 -1.58 3.82
C GLN A 634 2.63 -1.13 4.55
N SER A 635 1.45 -1.59 4.12
CA SER A 635 0.16 -1.16 4.68
C SER A 635 -0.31 -1.97 5.89
N GLY A 636 0.37 -3.09 6.22
CA GLY A 636 -0.06 -4.03 7.25
C GLY A 636 -1.39 -4.75 6.94
N LEU A 637 -1.98 -4.51 5.76
CA LEU A 637 -3.17 -5.21 5.31
C LEU A 637 -2.79 -6.58 4.75
N PRO A 638 -3.54 -7.65 5.10
CA PRO A 638 -3.31 -8.96 4.51
C PRO A 638 -3.46 -8.91 2.98
N PRO A 639 -2.67 -9.68 2.21
CA PRO A 639 -2.87 -9.83 0.78
C PRO A 639 -4.32 -10.18 0.45
N MET A 640 -4.94 -9.40 -0.43
CA MET A 640 -6.24 -9.71 -1.01
C MET A 640 -6.07 -10.76 -2.11
N ARG A 641 -6.98 -11.74 -2.17
CA ARG A 641 -6.92 -12.87 -3.09
C ARG A 641 -7.73 -12.63 -4.37
N PHE A 642 -8.84 -11.92 -4.27
CA PHE A 642 -9.78 -11.68 -5.37
C PHE A 642 -9.83 -10.22 -5.82
N VAL A 643 -9.39 -9.30 -4.96
CA VAL A 643 -9.56 -7.86 -5.19
C VAL A 643 -8.41 -7.26 -6.01
N ASP A 644 -8.75 -6.74 -7.19
CA ASP A 644 -8.00 -5.65 -7.82
C ASP A 644 -8.61 -4.29 -7.44
N PHE A 645 -7.90 -3.49 -6.66
CA PHE A 645 -8.43 -2.22 -6.18
C PHE A 645 -8.61 -1.15 -7.27
N ASN A 646 -7.97 -1.29 -8.43
CA ASN A 646 -8.17 -0.38 -9.57
C ASN A 646 -9.53 -0.60 -10.21
N LEU A 647 -9.91 -1.88 -10.34
CA LEU A 647 -11.15 -2.29 -10.99
C LEU A 647 -12.32 -2.32 -10.01
N HIS A 648 -12.06 -2.53 -8.72
CA HIS A 648 -13.09 -2.77 -7.68
C HIS A 648 -13.30 -1.58 -6.73
N ALA A 649 -12.90 -0.37 -7.09
CA ALA A 649 -13.07 0.82 -6.24
C ALA A 649 -14.55 1.06 -5.83
N GLU A 650 -15.50 0.89 -6.76
CA GLU A 650 -16.93 1.01 -6.44
C GLU A 650 -17.42 -0.14 -5.53
N LEU A 651 -16.92 -1.36 -5.70
CA LEU A 651 -17.26 -2.48 -4.82
C LEU A 651 -16.81 -2.21 -3.38
N LEU A 652 -15.64 -1.59 -3.20
CA LEU A 652 -15.14 -1.20 -1.88
C LEU A 652 -16.07 -0.18 -1.22
N ARG A 653 -16.56 0.81 -1.97
CA ARG A 653 -17.51 1.82 -1.46
C ARG A 653 -18.84 1.19 -1.04
N LEU A 654 -19.35 0.25 -1.83
CA LEU A 654 -20.55 -0.51 -1.51
C LEU A 654 -20.35 -1.37 -0.26
N ALA A 655 -19.27 -2.15 -0.21
CA ALA A 655 -18.93 -3.01 0.92
C ALA A 655 -18.76 -2.21 2.23
N HIS A 656 -18.16 -1.02 2.15
CA HIS A 656 -18.03 -0.12 3.29
C HIS A 656 -19.39 0.32 3.84
N THR A 657 -20.29 0.76 2.94
CA THR A 657 -21.63 1.23 3.29
C THR A 657 -22.45 0.10 3.92
N GLU A 658 -22.40 -1.09 3.32
CA GLU A 658 -23.08 -2.28 3.81
C GLU A 658 -22.55 -2.73 5.17
N ALA A 659 -21.23 -2.79 5.35
CA ALA A 659 -20.59 -3.13 6.62
C ALA A 659 -21.01 -2.18 7.75
N LYS A 660 -21.08 -0.87 7.47
CA LYS A 660 -21.55 0.12 8.44
C LYS A 660 -23.00 -0.17 8.86
N MET A 661 -23.90 -0.37 7.90
CA MET A 661 -25.31 -0.68 8.18
C MET A 661 -25.49 -1.99 8.96
N ILE A 662 -24.69 -3.02 8.64
CA ILE A 662 -24.69 -4.30 9.36
C ILE A 662 -24.34 -4.07 10.84
N VAL A 663 -23.25 -3.35 11.12
CA VAL A 663 -22.75 -3.14 12.49
C VAL A 663 -23.64 -2.17 13.30
N GLU A 664 -24.34 -1.25 12.63
CA GLU A 664 -25.36 -0.40 13.26
C GLU A 664 -26.57 -1.21 13.71
N LYS A 665 -27.03 -2.18 12.89
CA LYS A 665 -28.22 -3.01 13.17
C LYS A 665 -27.95 -4.23 14.07
N ASP A 666 -26.83 -4.93 13.86
CA ASP A 666 -26.48 -6.19 14.54
C ASP A 666 -24.98 -6.21 14.88
N GLU A 667 -24.60 -5.39 15.86
CA GLU A 667 -23.22 -5.22 16.31
C GLU A 667 -22.54 -6.54 16.70
N ASN A 668 -23.26 -7.40 17.40
CA ASN A 668 -22.71 -8.65 17.89
C ASN A 668 -22.79 -9.76 16.84
N LEU A 669 -23.32 -9.50 15.63
CA LEU A 669 -23.54 -10.50 14.58
C LEU A 669 -24.31 -11.73 15.11
N THR A 670 -25.39 -11.47 15.85
CA THR A 670 -26.22 -12.51 16.50
C THR A 670 -27.49 -12.87 15.74
N SER A 671 -27.91 -12.02 14.79
CA SER A 671 -29.02 -12.33 13.89
C SER A 671 -28.69 -13.52 12.99
N ALA A 672 -29.72 -14.10 12.34
CA ALA A 672 -29.52 -15.16 11.34
C ALA A 672 -28.50 -14.77 10.26
N ARG A 673 -28.58 -13.53 9.75
CA ARG A 673 -27.60 -12.97 8.79
C ARG A 673 -26.23 -12.73 9.44
N GLY A 674 -26.20 -12.22 10.67
CA GLY A 674 -24.98 -12.00 11.44
C GLY A 674 -24.15 -13.28 11.61
N ILE A 675 -24.80 -14.39 11.93
CA ILE A 675 -24.15 -15.71 12.05
C ILE A 675 -23.49 -16.13 10.73
N LEU A 676 -24.13 -15.89 9.58
CA LEU A 676 -23.55 -16.17 8.28
C LEU A 676 -22.38 -15.24 7.95
N LEU A 677 -22.46 -13.97 8.33
CA LEU A 677 -21.36 -13.01 8.18
C LEU A 677 -20.15 -13.36 9.06
N ARG A 678 -20.35 -14.01 10.20
CA ARG A 678 -19.23 -14.60 10.96
C ARG A 678 -18.49 -15.65 10.13
N ASN A 679 -19.20 -16.51 9.40
CA ASN A 679 -18.57 -17.48 8.49
C ASN A 679 -17.71 -16.80 7.43
N LEU A 680 -18.21 -15.71 6.85
CA LEU A 680 -17.44 -14.88 5.91
C LEU A 680 -16.15 -14.33 6.55
N LEU A 681 -16.22 -13.81 7.79
CA LEU A 681 -15.03 -13.35 8.52
C LEU A 681 -14.03 -14.49 8.78
N ILE A 682 -14.50 -15.70 9.07
CA ILE A 682 -13.63 -16.88 9.29
C ILE A 682 -12.88 -17.23 8.00
N LEU A 683 -13.59 -17.33 6.88
CA LEU A 683 -13.01 -17.71 5.59
C LEU A 683 -11.88 -16.76 5.19
N PHE A 684 -12.06 -15.46 5.38
CA PHE A 684 -11.03 -14.46 5.02
C PHE A 684 -10.01 -14.19 6.13
N ASN A 685 -9.93 -15.04 7.16
CA ASN A 685 -9.05 -14.86 8.33
C ASN A 685 -9.17 -13.46 8.96
N LYS A 686 -10.39 -12.91 8.97
CA LYS A 686 -10.75 -11.63 9.58
C LYS A 686 -11.42 -11.80 10.94
N ASN A 687 -11.45 -13.02 11.46
CA ASN A 687 -11.81 -13.27 12.84
C ASN A 687 -10.73 -12.66 13.74
N MET A 688 -11.13 -11.61 14.45
CA MET A 688 -10.40 -11.12 15.61
C MET A 688 -10.09 -12.31 16.52
N GLU A 689 -8.81 -12.47 16.88
CA GLU A 689 -8.40 -13.30 17.99
C GLU A 689 -9.34 -13.03 19.17
N ALA A 690 -9.76 -14.11 19.83
CA ALA A 690 -10.67 -14.18 20.97
C ALA A 690 -10.22 -13.39 22.24
N LYS A 691 -9.35 -12.38 22.11
CA LYS A 691 -8.82 -11.56 23.20
C LYS A 691 -9.66 -10.31 23.49
N PHE A 692 -10.37 -9.74 22.51
CA PHE A 692 -11.18 -8.53 22.74
C PHE A 692 -12.62 -8.80 23.23
N TYR A 693 -13.09 -10.05 23.13
CA TYR A 693 -14.44 -10.45 23.55
C TYR A 693 -14.46 -11.24 24.87
N ARG A 694 -13.31 -11.37 25.53
CA ARG A 694 -13.19 -11.93 26.89
C ARG A 694 -12.63 -10.85 27.80
N HIS A 695 -13.44 -9.87 28.19
CA HIS A 695 -13.40 -9.20 29.49
C HIS A 695 -14.70 -8.43 29.69
#